data_AF-A0A660QYV8-F1
#
_entry.id   AF-A0A660QYV8-F1
#
_cell.length_a   1.000
_cell.length_b   1.000
_cell.length_c   1.000
_cell.angle_alpha   90.00
_cell.angle_beta   90.00
_cell.angle_gamma   90.00
#
_symmetry.space_group_name_H-M   'P 1'
#
loop_
_entity.id
_entity.type
_entity.pdbx_description
1 polymer ?
#
loop_
_entity_poly.entity_id
_entity_poly.type
_entity_poly.pdbx_seq_one_letter_code
_entity_poly.pdbx_strand_id
1 'polypeptide(L)'
;MRYSIKPFMDSLSSKAKRVPFIHFQKRVFEGSLVKLIAFAGILAVAGAASAQTELVANGNFTANAASFNTWPGTLGGDNPSDIPNWNTYPDNDGKGLNGAITGVGNIFGPANPGGFTFVFAQHTENGIYQYIPLDPNTTYTVEIDVAARNGYDAALFSVKFANSGEAPFWESDSLNGGNPSDASQAAFVHWKVDFTTPLVVNGPTIQLWNKSVAEGDRTVCFANVSVKKKVAEVLSITPPPNVTVVVNSGTSIATNVAIFTPVTTGSTSVSSDAPSQFTLGDTPVIWTATDAGANEATATQTVTVVSPPNFSGTILSNQLPQLTLTRGAAEATRFEASNNLLTQTSWTTLTTIPRTNVTVQWVDFAATNIPARFYRPVELTALDTYATTNHPPEYSYTLLSTTPGTGQTTYILEMTSQSWFTTTEVDRPLWKHWMIIVKPDTVSHSTALLHISAGNNGGTAPTSAEAITRQIAINTQSVVAELRMVPNQPLTFPGESFTRVEDAIMAYAWDKYLDHGDEMWVPRLPMTKAAVLAMDTVTAVCASEAATTVDKFVVTGASKRGWTTWMTAIVDNRVQAIIPVVIDILNLTPNLKHHWKCYGYWAPAIGDYEAAGILDRLDTPEWDAMMAIDDPYAYRNRLSLPKFLINASSDEFFLPDSSQYYFDDLPGVKYIRYVPNGRHSLNPWSYVESCHYAVLNSSTLPEFTWTQPTENSIRVETDTTPTSVKLWQAFNNTREFRGDLPGGAPTWFSTTLTDQGGGVYVGTVATPGSGYRGFFVEMTYPSPGGSAPPYQFTTHIKVVPDTYPYAWPPN
;
A
#
# COMPACT_ATOMS: atom_id res chain seq x y z
N MET A 1 -22.73 40.62 7.79
CA MET A 1 -22.47 41.35 9.05
C MET A 1 -21.09 40.94 9.57
N ARG A 2 -20.28 41.91 10.02
CA ARG A 2 -18.86 41.76 10.40
C ARG A 2 -18.67 41.36 11.89
N TYR A 3 -17.43 40.94 12.20
CA TYR A 3 -16.75 40.79 13.53
C TYR A 3 -16.90 39.41 14.22
N SER A 4 -15.90 38.79 14.88
CA SER A 4 -14.52 39.16 15.30
C SER A 4 -13.71 37.90 15.71
N ILE A 5 -12.38 38.02 15.82
CA ILE A 5 -11.36 37.03 16.21
C ILE A 5 -10.90 37.25 17.68
N LYS A 6 -10.76 36.14 18.46
CA LYS A 6 -9.96 35.85 19.72
C LYS A 6 -10.11 36.74 20.99
N PRO A 7 -9.59 36.33 22.19
CA PRO A 7 -9.17 35.00 22.72
C PRO A 7 -9.65 34.67 24.16
N PHE A 8 -9.68 33.37 24.52
CA PHE A 8 -9.85 32.86 25.91
C PHE A 8 -8.62 32.01 26.28
N MET A 9 -7.58 32.65 26.83
CA MET A 9 -6.39 32.00 27.40
C MET A 9 -5.99 32.73 28.68
N ASP A 10 -6.87 32.71 29.69
CA ASP A 10 -6.57 33.11 31.06
C ASP A 10 -7.43 32.29 32.02
N SER A 11 -6.96 31.10 32.39
CA SER A 11 -7.39 30.36 33.58
C SER A 11 -6.73 28.98 33.51
N LEU A 12 -5.62 28.80 34.23
CA LEU A 12 -5.25 27.55 34.92
C LEU A 12 -3.87 27.78 35.58
N SER A 13 -3.85 28.60 36.63
CA SER A 13 -2.83 28.50 37.67
C SER A 13 -3.52 28.53 39.03
N SER A 14 -2.94 27.79 39.98
CA SER A 14 -3.37 27.59 41.37
C SER A 14 -4.41 26.48 41.63
N LYS A 15 -3.91 25.34 42.14
CA LYS A 15 -4.39 24.71 43.38
C LYS A 15 -3.49 23.53 43.75
N ALA A 16 -2.48 23.82 44.57
CA ALA A 16 -1.82 22.84 45.41
C ALA A 16 -2.58 22.74 46.75
N LYS A 17 -2.92 21.52 47.20
CA LYS A 17 -3.09 21.17 48.64
C LYS A 17 -3.22 19.64 48.86
N ARG A 18 -2.13 19.08 49.41
CA ARG A 18 -1.97 18.07 50.49
C ARG A 18 -3.06 17.02 50.77
N VAL A 19 -2.65 15.74 50.81
CA VAL A 19 -3.18 14.62 51.62
C VAL A 19 -2.00 13.68 52.01
N PRO A 20 -1.98 12.98 53.18
CA PRO A 20 -0.77 12.77 53.98
C PRO A 20 -0.11 11.38 53.94
N PHE A 21 1.08 11.34 54.56
CA PHE A 21 1.95 10.20 54.91
C PHE A 21 1.27 9.08 55.70
N ILE A 22 1.55 7.82 55.32
CA ILE A 22 1.54 6.64 56.21
C ILE A 22 2.85 5.88 56.02
N HIS A 23 3.57 5.66 57.13
CA HIS A 23 4.71 4.76 57.28
C HIS A 23 4.22 3.34 57.60
N PHE A 24 4.77 2.28 56.98
CA PHE A 24 5.10 1.03 57.68
C PHE A 24 6.08 0.15 56.86
N GLN A 25 7.30 0.05 57.41
CA GLN A 25 8.27 -1.05 57.50
C GLN A 25 8.88 -1.81 56.30
N LYS A 26 10.23 -1.69 56.27
CA LYS A 26 11.27 -2.60 55.76
C LYS A 26 11.08 -4.08 56.14
N ARG A 27 11.30 -5.00 55.20
CA ARG A 27 12.34 -6.06 55.28
C ARG A 27 12.55 -6.79 53.94
N VAL A 28 13.80 -6.67 53.45
CA VAL A 28 14.68 -7.73 52.89
C VAL A 28 14.15 -8.57 51.73
N PHE A 29 14.61 -8.27 50.53
CA PHE A 29 15.36 -9.22 49.70
C PHE A 29 16.37 -8.43 48.84
N GLU A 30 17.62 -8.43 49.31
CA GLU A 30 18.78 -8.05 48.51
C GLU A 30 18.99 -9.11 47.44
N GLY A 31 19.10 -8.71 46.18
CA GLY A 31 19.46 -9.60 45.09
C GLY A 31 18.80 -9.29 43.76
N SER A 32 18.94 -8.06 43.24
CA SER A 32 18.75 -7.74 41.80
C SER A 32 19.18 -6.31 41.39
N LEU A 33 20.00 -5.60 42.19
CA LEU A 33 20.43 -4.24 41.86
C LEU A 33 21.71 -4.14 41.00
N VAL A 34 22.09 -5.23 40.32
CA VAL A 34 23.26 -5.27 39.40
C VAL A 34 22.85 -5.59 37.95
N LYS A 35 21.55 -5.63 37.63
CA LYS A 35 21.05 -5.81 36.24
C LYS A 35 20.11 -4.71 35.74
N LEU A 36 20.00 -3.58 36.45
CA LEU A 36 19.18 -2.43 36.04
C LEU A 36 19.99 -1.15 35.72
N ILE A 37 21.28 -1.31 35.38
CA ILE A 37 22.14 -0.23 34.84
C ILE A 37 22.58 -0.53 33.38
N ALA A 38 22.15 -1.65 32.79
CA ALA A 38 22.47 -2.03 31.41
C ALA A 38 21.33 -1.77 30.40
N PHE A 39 20.22 -1.14 30.80
CA PHE A 39 19.07 -0.88 29.91
C PHE A 39 18.56 0.57 29.95
N ALA A 40 19.34 1.49 30.54
CA ALA A 40 19.12 2.95 30.48
C ALA A 40 20.29 3.67 29.77
N GLY A 41 21.03 2.95 28.92
CA GLY A 41 22.19 3.44 28.17
C GLY A 41 21.98 3.54 26.65
N ILE A 42 20.76 3.38 26.16
CA ILE A 42 20.37 3.57 24.75
C ILE A 42 19.03 4.30 24.71
N LEU A 43 18.95 5.47 25.35
CA LEU A 43 17.88 6.45 25.11
C LEU A 43 18.28 7.81 25.73
N ALA A 44 19.49 8.27 25.39
CA ALA A 44 19.97 9.61 25.74
C ALA A 44 21.19 10.03 24.89
N VAL A 45 21.14 9.83 23.57
CA VAL A 45 21.89 10.66 22.60
C VAL A 45 21.01 10.92 21.36
N ALA A 46 19.76 11.30 21.60
CA ALA A 46 19.04 12.21 20.72
C ALA A 46 18.85 13.54 21.49
N GLY A 47 19.93 13.97 22.16
CA GLY A 47 20.04 15.35 22.59
C GLY A 47 20.29 16.16 21.34
N ALA A 48 19.32 17.01 20.98
CA ALA A 48 19.38 18.02 19.95
C ALA A 48 20.79 18.23 19.37
N ALA A 49 21.10 17.56 18.26
CA ALA A 49 22.09 18.08 17.32
C ALA A 49 21.44 19.35 16.76
N SER A 50 21.73 20.46 17.41
CA SER A 50 21.29 21.77 17.00
C SER A 50 21.60 21.94 15.52
N ALA A 51 20.58 22.35 14.77
CA ALA A 51 20.73 22.98 13.47
C ALA A 51 21.97 23.89 13.46
N GLN A 52 22.92 23.60 12.57
CA GLN A 52 23.85 24.52 11.87
C GLN A 52 24.95 23.65 11.20
N THR A 53 24.66 22.96 10.10
CA THR A 53 25.69 22.39 9.17
C THR A 53 26.08 23.38 8.07
N GLU A 54 25.38 24.50 7.98
CA GLU A 54 25.67 25.61 7.08
C GLU A 54 26.54 26.63 7.82
N LEU A 55 27.77 26.83 7.36
CA LEU A 55 28.65 27.90 7.85
C LEU A 55 28.24 29.25 7.27
N VAL A 56 27.67 29.24 6.06
CA VAL A 56 27.03 30.38 5.39
C VAL A 56 25.75 29.86 4.72
N ALA A 57 24.59 30.46 5.02
CA ALA A 57 23.28 30.01 4.54
C ALA A 57 22.81 30.78 3.29
N ASN A 58 22.15 30.07 2.36
CA ASN A 58 21.56 30.68 1.16
C ASN A 58 20.20 31.33 1.50
N GLY A 59 20.06 32.64 1.35
CA GLY A 59 18.76 33.32 1.46
C GLY A 59 17.84 33.13 0.24
N ASN A 60 16.58 33.58 0.32
CA ASN A 60 15.67 33.60 -0.83
C ASN A 60 16.10 34.66 -1.86
N PHE A 61 17.09 34.30 -2.68
CA PHE A 61 17.79 35.19 -3.58
C PHE A 61 16.87 35.79 -4.65
N THR A 62 15.92 35.02 -5.16
CA THR A 62 14.92 35.50 -6.13
C THR A 62 14.04 36.61 -5.52
N ALA A 63 13.56 36.43 -4.29
CA ALA A 63 12.76 37.45 -3.62
C ALA A 63 13.57 38.72 -3.30
N ASN A 64 14.84 38.54 -2.90
CA ASN A 64 15.71 39.65 -2.56
C ASN A 64 16.13 40.45 -3.80
N ALA A 65 16.54 39.79 -4.89
CA ALA A 65 16.88 40.44 -6.16
C ALA A 65 15.69 41.23 -6.74
N ALA A 66 14.45 40.77 -6.54
CA ALA A 66 13.24 41.46 -7.00
C ALA A 66 12.93 42.77 -6.28
N SER A 67 13.42 42.96 -5.06
CA SER A 67 13.12 44.14 -4.24
C SER A 67 13.95 45.37 -4.59
N PHE A 68 15.06 45.23 -5.33
CA PHE A 68 16.00 46.31 -5.65
C PHE A 68 15.67 47.00 -7.00
N ASN A 69 14.58 47.77 -7.05
CA ASN A 69 14.09 48.44 -8.26
C ASN A 69 14.36 49.97 -8.32
N THR A 70 15.50 50.47 -7.82
CA THR A 70 15.77 51.93 -7.82
C THR A 70 16.56 52.43 -9.03
N TRP A 71 16.08 53.56 -9.58
CA TRP A 71 16.51 54.31 -10.76
C TRP A 71 17.97 54.86 -10.69
N PRO A 72 18.59 55.33 -11.79
CA PRO A 72 20.00 55.67 -11.85
C PRO A 72 20.26 57.03 -11.18
N GLY A 73 20.55 56.99 -9.90
CA GLY A 73 20.98 58.10 -9.09
C GLY A 73 21.14 57.57 -7.70
N THR A 74 22.36 57.69 -7.14
CA THR A 74 22.72 57.52 -5.73
C THR A 74 21.68 56.77 -4.88
N LEU A 75 21.95 55.50 -4.54
CA LEU A 75 21.15 54.75 -3.55
C LEU A 75 20.95 55.64 -2.32
N GLY A 76 19.74 56.21 -2.23
CA GLY A 76 19.40 57.25 -1.27
C GLY A 76 19.08 56.63 0.08
N GLY A 77 20.04 56.71 0.98
CA GLY A 77 19.93 56.28 2.37
C GLY A 77 21.32 56.35 2.99
N ASP A 78 21.67 57.53 3.49
CA ASP A 78 22.88 57.90 4.23
C ASP A 78 24.24 57.61 3.56
N ASN A 79 25.14 58.59 3.66
CA ASN A 79 26.53 58.45 3.23
C ASN A 79 27.12 57.20 3.93
N PRO A 80 27.79 56.27 3.23
CA PRO A 80 28.41 55.10 3.86
C PRO A 80 29.43 55.45 4.96
N SER A 81 29.81 56.72 5.10
CA SER A 81 30.60 57.26 6.21
C SER A 81 29.90 57.19 7.58
N ASP A 82 28.57 57.05 7.63
CA ASP A 82 27.79 57.23 8.87
C ASP A 82 27.38 55.91 9.53
N ILE A 83 27.87 54.77 9.02
CA ILE A 83 27.71 53.44 9.65
C ILE A 83 28.85 53.25 10.66
N PRO A 84 28.61 53.27 11.99
CA PRO A 84 29.67 53.55 12.97
C PRO A 84 30.69 52.44 13.25
N ASN A 85 30.76 51.33 12.50
CA ASN A 85 31.59 50.16 12.87
C ASN A 85 32.18 49.40 11.67
N TRP A 86 32.74 50.11 10.69
CA TRP A 86 33.58 49.47 9.66
C TRP A 86 35.04 49.46 10.14
N ASN A 87 35.60 48.28 10.42
CA ASN A 87 37.03 48.15 10.66
C ASN A 87 37.77 48.31 9.34
N THR A 88 38.40 49.47 9.15
CA THR A 88 39.37 49.69 8.06
C THR A 88 40.67 48.96 8.39
N TYR A 89 41.02 47.96 7.59
CA TYR A 89 42.42 47.52 7.45
C TYR A 89 43.15 48.56 6.57
N PRO A 90 44.47 48.80 6.74
CA PRO A 90 45.11 49.96 6.13
C PRO A 90 45.06 49.82 4.60
N ASP A 91 44.53 50.87 3.96
CA ASP A 91 44.54 51.13 2.52
C ASP A 91 43.61 50.29 1.64
N ASN A 92 42.32 50.68 1.52
CA ASN A 92 41.61 50.98 0.25
C ASN A 92 40.07 50.88 0.33
N ASP A 93 39.39 51.78 -0.38
CA ASP A 93 37.93 51.96 -0.48
C ASP A 93 37.19 50.79 -1.15
N GLY A 94 36.65 49.87 -0.35
CA GLY A 94 35.61 48.93 -0.76
C GLY A 94 34.33 49.11 0.05
N LYS A 95 33.21 49.44 -0.62
CA LYS A 95 31.90 49.68 0.01
C LYS A 95 30.87 48.69 -0.53
N GLY A 96 30.37 47.77 0.29
CA GLY A 96 29.22 46.89 -0.02
C GLY A 96 27.99 47.29 0.81
N LEU A 97 26.78 47.13 0.26
CA LEU A 97 25.52 47.39 0.96
C LEU A 97 24.79 46.07 1.25
N ASN A 98 24.33 45.88 2.50
CA ASN A 98 23.37 44.83 2.87
C ASN A 98 21.96 45.44 2.95
N GLY A 99 20.93 44.69 2.57
CA GLY A 99 19.54 45.12 2.64
C GLY A 99 19.11 45.50 4.07
N ALA A 100 18.12 46.39 4.17
CA ALA A 100 17.72 47.02 5.43
C ALA A 100 17.21 46.00 6.48
N ILE A 101 17.78 46.04 7.69
CA ILE A 101 17.11 46.16 9.02
C ILE A 101 18.17 45.94 10.14
N THR A 102 18.52 47.03 10.82
CA THR A 102 19.02 47.19 12.21
C THR A 102 19.91 46.10 12.85
N GLY A 103 21.18 46.46 13.08
CA GLY A 103 22.12 45.76 13.96
C GLY A 103 23.34 45.24 13.19
N VAL A 104 24.52 45.83 13.40
CA VAL A 104 25.77 45.42 12.74
C VAL A 104 26.18 44.03 13.26
N GLY A 105 25.68 43.00 12.60
CA GLY A 105 26.08 41.61 12.76
C GLY A 105 26.99 41.17 11.60
N ASN A 106 27.82 40.16 11.88
CA ASN A 106 28.79 39.56 10.97
C ASN A 106 28.19 39.28 9.57
N ILE A 107 28.82 39.76 8.49
CA ILE A 107 28.29 39.73 7.10
C ILE A 107 28.08 38.27 6.61
N PHE A 108 28.87 37.35 7.14
CA PHE A 108 28.82 35.90 6.98
C PHE A 108 28.62 35.23 8.36
N GLY A 109 27.78 35.83 9.22
CA GLY A 109 27.46 35.31 10.55
C GLY A 109 26.50 34.11 10.52
N PRO A 110 26.48 33.27 11.58
CA PRO A 110 25.55 32.16 11.69
C PRO A 110 24.08 32.63 11.73
N ALA A 111 23.19 31.75 11.27
CA ALA A 111 21.86 32.03 10.74
C ALA A 111 20.91 32.85 11.64
N ASN A 112 20.24 33.83 11.01
CA ASN A 112 18.84 34.14 11.32
C ASN A 112 17.96 33.57 10.19
N PRO A 113 16.68 33.20 10.43
CA PRO A 113 15.82 32.46 9.48
C PRO A 113 15.45 33.19 8.18
N GLY A 114 16.05 34.35 7.90
CA GLY A 114 15.78 35.18 6.72
C GLY A 114 16.78 35.05 5.57
N GLY A 115 17.99 34.54 5.81
CA GLY A 115 19.07 34.44 4.82
C GLY A 115 19.52 35.80 4.23
N PHE A 116 20.81 35.95 3.96
CA PHE A 116 21.35 37.22 3.45
C PHE A 116 21.59 37.13 1.94
N THR A 117 21.37 38.25 1.24
CA THR A 117 21.70 38.41 -0.20
C THR A 117 22.60 39.62 -0.31
N PHE A 118 23.77 39.44 -0.94
CA PHE A 118 24.77 40.49 -1.02
C PHE A 118 24.64 41.25 -2.35
N VAL A 119 24.62 42.58 -2.26
CA VAL A 119 24.65 43.48 -3.42
C VAL A 119 26.00 44.17 -3.46
N PHE A 120 26.78 43.91 -4.51
CA PHE A 120 28.11 44.49 -4.68
C PHE A 120 28.03 45.69 -5.64
N ALA A 121 28.42 46.86 -5.18
CA ALA A 121 28.61 48.05 -6.01
C ALA A 121 30.03 48.56 -5.74
N GLN A 122 30.97 48.34 -6.67
CA GLN A 122 32.37 48.71 -6.41
C GLN A 122 33.06 49.32 -7.61
N HIS A 123 33.98 50.24 -7.32
CA HIS A 123 34.67 51.11 -8.27
C HIS A 123 36.21 50.95 -8.18
N THR A 124 36.71 49.86 -7.58
CA THR A 124 38.14 49.61 -7.30
C THR A 124 38.49 48.11 -7.35
N GLU A 125 39.77 47.77 -7.57
CA GLU A 125 40.32 46.41 -7.71
C GLU A 125 40.37 45.61 -6.38
N ASN A 126 39.45 45.79 -5.42
CA ASN A 126 39.56 45.21 -4.07
C ASN A 126 38.35 44.33 -3.70
N GLY A 127 38.56 43.16 -3.09
CA GLY A 127 37.49 42.26 -2.62
C GLY A 127 37.00 42.52 -1.19
N ILE A 128 35.82 41.97 -0.84
CA ILE A 128 35.29 41.95 0.54
C ILE A 128 35.72 40.65 1.21
N TYR A 129 36.20 40.70 2.45
CA TYR A 129 36.71 39.53 3.18
C TYR A 129 36.07 39.37 4.57
N GLN A 130 35.93 38.12 5.02
CA GLN A 130 35.58 37.82 6.41
C GLN A 130 36.21 36.50 6.85
N TYR A 131 36.62 36.43 8.12
CA TYR A 131 36.96 35.18 8.77
C TYR A 131 35.75 34.24 8.88
N ILE A 132 35.91 33.00 8.43
CA ILE A 132 34.95 31.92 8.64
C ILE A 132 35.62 30.76 9.38
N PRO A 133 34.93 30.06 10.30
CA PRO A 133 35.54 28.97 11.04
C PRO A 133 35.54 27.69 10.20
N LEU A 134 36.57 27.50 9.38
CA LEU A 134 36.78 26.25 8.65
C LEU A 134 37.68 25.30 9.46
N ASP A 135 37.23 24.06 9.63
CA ASP A 135 38.04 22.98 10.19
C ASP A 135 39.18 22.57 9.22
N PRO A 136 40.39 22.26 9.71
CA PRO A 136 41.46 21.67 8.90
C PRO A 136 41.08 20.30 8.30
N ASN A 137 41.65 19.96 7.14
CA ASN A 137 41.47 18.68 6.45
C ASN A 137 40.00 18.22 6.33
N THR A 138 39.09 19.16 6.07
CA THR A 138 37.65 18.93 6.03
C THR A 138 37.11 19.37 4.68
N THR A 139 36.26 18.55 4.07
CA THR A 139 35.59 18.89 2.81
C THR A 139 34.34 19.72 3.08
N TYR A 140 34.22 20.81 2.34
CA TYR A 140 33.06 21.69 2.32
C TYR A 140 32.49 21.76 0.91
N THR A 141 31.17 21.90 0.82
CA THR A 141 30.49 22.26 -0.43
C THR A 141 30.23 23.76 -0.41
N VAL A 142 30.68 24.46 -1.45
CA VAL A 142 30.31 25.86 -1.72
C VAL A 142 29.33 25.93 -2.88
N GLU A 143 28.22 26.61 -2.66
CA GLU A 143 27.21 26.90 -3.69
C GLU A 143 27.17 28.40 -3.93
N ILE A 144 27.22 28.80 -5.19
CA ILE A 144 27.33 30.19 -5.63
C ILE A 144 26.24 30.45 -6.67
N ASP A 145 25.37 31.42 -6.39
CA ASP A 145 24.37 31.93 -7.33
C ASP A 145 24.77 33.35 -7.74
N VAL A 146 25.05 33.62 -9.02
CA VAL A 146 25.45 34.95 -9.52
C VAL A 146 24.52 35.43 -10.63
N ALA A 147 24.17 36.72 -10.63
CA ALA A 147 23.52 37.41 -11.74
C ALA A 147 23.91 38.90 -11.83
N ALA A 148 23.87 39.46 -13.05
CA ALA A 148 24.01 40.90 -13.27
C ALA A 148 22.68 41.65 -13.09
N ARG A 149 22.73 42.97 -12.94
CA ARG A 149 21.55 43.85 -12.97
C ARG A 149 20.94 43.88 -14.38
N ASN A 150 19.59 43.91 -14.46
CA ASN A 150 18.87 44.07 -15.73
C ASN A 150 19.40 45.27 -16.54
N GLY A 151 19.73 45.03 -17.81
CA GLY A 151 20.22 46.04 -18.76
C GLY A 151 21.74 46.33 -18.71
N TYR A 152 22.53 45.56 -17.95
CA TYR A 152 23.97 45.71 -17.87
C TYR A 152 24.72 44.39 -18.11
N ASP A 153 25.91 44.46 -18.69
CA ASP A 153 26.80 43.30 -18.84
C ASP A 153 27.44 42.92 -17.48
N ALA A 154 27.70 41.63 -17.27
CA ALA A 154 28.18 41.12 -16.00
C ALA A 154 29.64 41.50 -15.72
N ALA A 155 29.95 41.77 -14.45
CA ALA A 155 31.31 41.75 -13.93
C ALA A 155 31.68 40.32 -13.49
N LEU A 156 32.97 39.99 -13.47
CA LEU A 156 33.46 38.64 -13.13
C LEU A 156 33.45 38.46 -11.62
N PHE A 157 32.66 37.48 -11.13
CA PHE A 157 32.59 37.16 -9.71
C PHE A 157 33.50 35.97 -9.36
N SER A 158 34.18 36.04 -8.21
CA SER A 158 34.97 34.93 -7.70
C SER A 158 34.89 34.85 -6.18
N VAL A 159 34.86 33.62 -5.66
CA VAL A 159 34.95 33.28 -4.25
C VAL A 159 36.31 32.66 -3.99
N LYS A 160 37.02 33.17 -2.99
CA LYS A 160 38.34 32.66 -2.60
C LYS A 160 38.33 32.26 -1.12
N PHE A 161 39.02 31.17 -0.82
CA PHE A 161 39.35 30.80 0.55
C PHE A 161 40.89 30.83 0.69
N ALA A 162 41.36 31.65 1.62
CA ALA A 162 42.77 31.85 1.89
C ALA A 162 43.03 31.88 3.39
N ASN A 163 44.18 31.39 3.83
CA ASN A 163 44.70 31.76 5.15
C ASN A 163 45.01 33.27 5.15
N SER A 164 44.89 33.91 6.31
CA SER A 164 45.13 35.35 6.42
C SER A 164 46.53 35.74 5.91
N GLY A 165 46.60 36.57 4.87
CA GLY A 165 47.85 37.07 4.29
C GLY A 165 48.57 36.09 3.35
N GLU A 166 47.97 34.94 3.02
CA GLU A 166 48.51 33.95 2.09
C GLU A 166 47.73 33.91 0.77
N ALA A 167 48.29 33.23 -0.25
CA ALA A 167 47.57 32.93 -1.48
C ALA A 167 46.36 32.01 -1.20
N PRO A 168 45.27 32.09 -2.00
CA PRO A 168 44.12 31.24 -1.80
C PRO A 168 44.50 29.77 -2.00
N PHE A 169 44.07 28.93 -1.06
CA PHE A 169 44.15 27.48 -1.22
C PHE A 169 42.99 26.94 -2.05
N TRP A 170 41.93 27.74 -2.24
CA TRP A 170 40.86 27.46 -3.16
C TRP A 170 40.28 28.76 -3.72
N GLU A 171 39.98 28.77 -5.02
CA GLU A 171 39.35 29.88 -5.72
C GLU A 171 38.36 29.32 -6.74
N SER A 172 37.17 29.90 -6.82
CA SER A 172 36.30 29.68 -7.97
C SER A 172 36.90 30.45 -9.15
N ASP A 173 37.19 29.77 -10.26
CA ASP A 173 37.51 30.43 -11.52
C ASP A 173 36.53 31.57 -11.81
N SER A 174 36.95 32.60 -12.54
CA SER A 174 36.13 33.80 -12.78
C SER A 174 34.75 33.44 -13.34
N LEU A 175 33.69 33.59 -12.54
CA LEU A 175 32.32 33.24 -12.89
C LEU A 175 31.64 34.42 -13.60
N ASN A 176 31.05 34.16 -14.76
CA ASN A 176 30.39 35.17 -15.58
C ASN A 176 28.88 35.10 -15.39
N GLY A 177 28.25 36.14 -14.86
CA GLY A 177 26.83 36.14 -14.46
C GLY A 177 25.79 36.32 -15.58
N GLY A 178 26.19 36.42 -16.86
CA GLY A 178 25.30 36.67 -18.00
C GLY A 178 24.56 38.03 -17.98
N ASN A 179 24.09 38.50 -19.14
CA ASN A 179 23.23 39.69 -19.22
C ASN A 179 21.75 39.25 -19.12
N PRO A 180 20.98 39.67 -18.10
CA PRO A 180 19.57 39.35 -18.02
C PRO A 180 18.81 40.21 -19.03
N SER A 181 18.50 39.64 -20.19
CA SER A 181 17.61 40.29 -21.18
C SER A 181 16.19 40.39 -20.61
N ASP A 182 15.58 41.56 -20.76
CA ASP A 182 14.29 41.98 -20.21
C ASP A 182 13.25 40.85 -19.95
N ALA A 183 12.70 40.90 -18.73
CA ALA A 183 11.47 40.27 -18.25
C ALA A 183 11.47 38.89 -17.55
N SER A 184 12.61 38.31 -17.17
CA SER A 184 12.61 37.31 -16.07
C SER A 184 13.94 37.28 -15.31
N GLN A 185 13.87 37.36 -13.99
CA GLN A 185 15.02 37.25 -13.07
C GLN A 185 15.56 35.81 -13.01
N ALA A 186 15.76 35.12 -14.14
CA ALA A 186 16.01 33.67 -14.16
C ALA A 186 17.30 33.23 -14.85
N ALA A 187 18.08 34.15 -15.44
CA ALA A 187 19.40 33.80 -16.00
C ALA A 187 20.47 33.84 -14.89
N PHE A 188 20.43 32.90 -13.95
CA PHE A 188 21.48 32.73 -12.93
C PHE A 188 22.53 31.73 -13.40
N VAL A 189 23.78 31.99 -13.07
CA VAL A 189 24.81 30.95 -13.08
C VAL A 189 24.88 30.38 -11.67
N HIS A 190 24.36 29.16 -11.53
CA HIS A 190 24.51 28.35 -10.33
C HIS A 190 25.78 27.51 -10.43
N TRP A 191 26.62 27.59 -9.42
CA TRP A 191 27.83 26.78 -9.29
C TRP A 191 27.84 26.03 -7.98
N LYS A 192 28.12 24.73 -8.02
CA LYS A 192 28.25 23.88 -6.84
C LYS A 192 29.53 23.08 -6.96
N VAL A 193 30.38 23.19 -5.95
CA VAL A 193 31.72 22.61 -5.97
C VAL A 193 32.17 22.26 -4.56
N ASP A 194 32.86 21.13 -4.46
CA ASP A 194 33.49 20.70 -3.23
C ASP A 194 34.94 21.17 -3.18
N PHE A 195 35.37 21.62 -2.01
CA PHE A 195 36.78 21.89 -1.74
C PHE A 195 37.18 21.32 -0.39
N THR A 196 38.45 20.93 -0.27
CA THR A 196 39.00 20.39 0.97
C THR A 196 40.01 21.36 1.53
N THR A 197 39.86 21.71 2.80
CA THR A 197 40.79 22.60 3.49
C THR A 197 42.15 21.92 3.70
N PRO A 198 43.26 22.67 3.69
CA PRO A 198 44.58 22.12 3.98
C PRO A 198 44.69 21.59 5.42
N LEU A 199 45.77 20.86 5.71
CA LEU A 199 46.07 20.31 7.05
C LEU A 199 46.23 21.40 8.14
N VAL A 200 46.54 22.63 7.75
CA VAL A 200 46.70 23.78 8.65
C VAL A 200 45.85 24.93 8.13
N VAL A 201 44.95 25.42 8.98
CA VAL A 201 44.02 26.51 8.66
C VAL A 201 44.20 27.60 9.72
N ASN A 202 44.67 28.79 9.30
CA ASN A 202 45.00 29.90 10.20
C ASN A 202 44.16 31.13 9.85
N GLY A 203 43.05 31.31 10.59
CA GLY A 203 42.12 32.43 10.38
C GLY A 203 41.72 32.54 8.91
N PRO A 204 41.03 31.54 8.34
CA PRO A 204 40.75 31.56 6.93
C PRO A 204 39.71 32.63 6.63
N THR A 205 39.97 33.41 5.60
CA THR A 205 39.04 34.42 5.12
C THR A 205 38.33 33.91 3.88
N ILE A 206 37.00 33.91 3.89
CA ILE A 206 36.25 33.93 2.63
C ILE A 206 36.42 35.32 2.04
N GLN A 207 36.78 35.38 0.77
CA GLN A 207 36.91 36.63 0.04
C GLN A 207 35.99 36.57 -1.17
N LEU A 208 35.13 37.57 -1.30
CA LEU A 208 34.26 37.75 -2.45
C LEU A 208 34.85 38.85 -3.32
N TRP A 209 35.05 38.52 -4.59
CA TRP A 209 35.70 39.40 -5.54
C TRP A 209 34.75 39.68 -6.70
N ASN A 210 34.62 40.96 -7.07
CA ASN A 210 33.94 41.37 -8.28
C ASN A 210 34.90 42.20 -9.14
N LYS A 211 35.32 41.67 -10.28
CA LYS A 211 36.25 42.34 -11.21
C LYS A 211 35.46 43.01 -12.33
N SER A 212 35.45 44.34 -12.35
CA SER A 212 34.92 45.12 -13.48
C SER A 212 35.73 44.82 -14.75
N VAL A 213 35.04 44.69 -15.88
CA VAL A 213 35.63 44.38 -17.18
C VAL A 213 36.09 45.63 -17.96
N ALA A 214 35.77 46.85 -17.49
CA ALA A 214 36.22 48.12 -18.09
C ALA A 214 36.38 49.26 -17.06
N GLU A 215 37.42 50.08 -17.21
CA GLU A 215 37.63 51.29 -16.39
C GLU A 215 36.42 52.24 -16.48
N GLY A 216 35.78 52.52 -15.33
CA GLY A 216 34.63 53.43 -15.23
C GLY A 216 33.26 52.77 -15.34
N ASP A 217 33.19 51.44 -15.53
CA ASP A 217 31.93 50.70 -15.49
C ASP A 217 31.43 50.53 -14.04
N ARG A 218 30.15 50.87 -13.81
CA ARG A 218 29.47 50.89 -12.50
C ARG A 218 28.50 49.72 -12.36
N THR A 219 28.85 48.57 -12.90
CA THR A 219 28.03 47.37 -12.92
C THR A 219 27.77 46.80 -11.52
N VAL A 220 26.50 46.49 -11.24
CA VAL A 220 26.05 45.88 -9.98
C VAL A 220 25.81 44.39 -10.23
N CYS A 221 26.48 43.54 -9.44
CA CYS A 221 26.24 42.10 -9.45
C CYS A 221 25.59 41.66 -8.14
N PHE A 222 24.66 40.73 -8.25
CA PHE A 222 24.07 40.02 -7.12
C PHE A 222 24.79 38.68 -7.00
N ALA A 223 25.21 38.34 -5.79
CA ALA A 223 25.70 36.99 -5.51
C ALA A 223 25.15 36.44 -4.19
N ASN A 224 24.78 35.17 -4.19
CA ASN A 224 24.58 34.39 -2.99
C ASN A 224 25.68 33.34 -2.89
N VAL A 225 26.24 33.18 -1.70
CA VAL A 225 27.29 32.18 -1.45
C VAL A 225 26.90 31.42 -0.20
N SER A 226 26.76 30.10 -0.31
CA SER A 226 26.56 29.23 0.83
C SER A 226 27.74 28.28 0.97
N VAL A 227 28.13 27.98 2.20
CA VAL A 227 29.24 27.07 2.51
C VAL A 227 28.73 26.10 3.56
N LYS A 228 28.78 24.81 3.24
CA LYS A 228 28.25 23.75 4.11
C LYS A 228 29.34 22.71 4.32
N LYS A 229 29.50 22.24 5.55
CA LYS A 229 30.40 21.11 5.83
C LYS A 229 29.83 19.89 5.13
N LYS A 230 30.62 19.22 4.28
CA LYS A 230 30.18 18.00 3.61
C LYS A 230 30.16 16.87 4.63
N VAL A 231 28.97 16.42 5.00
CA VAL A 231 28.79 15.21 5.80
C VAL A 231 28.85 14.03 4.84
N ALA A 232 29.69 13.04 5.10
CA ALA A 232 29.69 11.80 4.31
C ALA A 232 28.31 11.15 4.44
N GLU A 233 27.65 10.86 3.32
CA GLU A 233 26.47 9.99 3.34
C GLU A 233 26.89 8.64 3.90
N VAL A 234 26.25 8.21 4.98
CA VAL A 234 26.59 6.94 5.63
C VAL A 234 26.02 5.83 4.75
N LEU A 235 26.90 5.06 4.11
CA LEU A 235 26.53 3.81 3.46
C LEU A 235 25.89 2.89 4.50
N SER A 236 24.62 2.55 4.30
CA SER A 236 23.89 1.66 5.19
C SER A 236 23.14 0.60 4.39
N ILE A 237 22.97 -0.57 5.02
CA ILE A 237 22.26 -1.72 4.46
C ILE A 237 21.43 -2.37 5.56
N THR A 238 20.16 -2.65 5.25
CA THR A 238 19.23 -3.42 6.08
C THR A 238 18.85 -4.69 5.30
N PRO A 239 19.07 -5.90 5.85
CA PRO A 239 18.78 -7.13 5.12
C PRO A 239 17.26 -7.31 4.94
N PRO A 240 16.81 -8.05 3.93
CA PRO A 240 15.41 -8.43 3.81
C PRO A 240 14.98 -9.35 4.98
N PRO A 241 13.68 -9.58 5.18
CA PRO A 241 13.16 -10.51 6.17
C PRO A 241 13.77 -11.92 6.03
N ASN A 242 13.94 -12.63 7.14
CA ASN A 242 14.39 -14.03 7.10
C ASN A 242 13.34 -14.91 6.41
N VAL A 243 13.82 -15.88 5.64
CA VAL A 243 12.97 -16.75 4.82
C VAL A 243 12.94 -18.14 5.41
N THR A 244 11.76 -18.74 5.54
CA THR A 244 11.62 -20.15 5.92
C THR A 244 10.85 -20.87 4.82
N VAL A 245 11.42 -21.94 4.28
CA VAL A 245 10.82 -22.74 3.19
C VAL A 245 10.90 -24.22 3.49
N VAL A 246 9.98 -25.00 2.94
CA VAL A 246 10.03 -26.47 2.99
C VAL A 246 10.83 -26.98 1.81
N VAL A 247 11.58 -28.08 1.98
CA VAL A 247 12.23 -28.79 0.87
C VAL A 247 11.25 -29.11 -0.26
N ASN A 248 11.74 -29.10 -1.50
CA ASN A 248 10.96 -29.53 -2.66
C ASN A 248 10.50 -30.98 -2.48
N SER A 249 9.27 -31.29 -2.91
CA SER A 249 8.66 -32.62 -2.75
C SER A 249 9.59 -33.74 -3.26
N GLY A 250 9.87 -34.71 -2.38
CA GLY A 250 10.75 -35.85 -2.69
C GLY A 250 12.25 -35.55 -2.68
N THR A 251 12.67 -34.37 -2.20
CA THR A 251 14.09 -33.94 -2.17
C THR A 251 14.55 -33.52 -0.77
N SER A 252 15.83 -33.14 -0.66
CA SER A 252 16.43 -32.53 0.54
C SER A 252 16.90 -31.08 0.33
N ILE A 253 16.42 -30.42 -0.74
CA ILE A 253 16.82 -29.07 -1.14
C ILE A 253 15.60 -28.20 -1.42
N ALA A 254 15.73 -26.89 -1.27
CA ALA A 254 14.79 -25.90 -1.77
C ALA A 254 15.41 -25.11 -2.93
N THR A 255 14.62 -24.82 -3.95
CA THR A 255 15.02 -24.04 -5.15
C THR A 255 14.00 -22.94 -5.41
N ASN A 256 14.35 -21.92 -6.18
CA ASN A 256 13.47 -20.76 -6.46
C ASN A 256 12.98 -20.11 -5.16
N VAL A 257 13.88 -19.94 -4.19
CA VAL A 257 13.55 -19.29 -2.91
C VAL A 257 13.59 -17.78 -3.12
N ALA A 258 12.48 -17.10 -2.84
CA ALA A 258 12.41 -15.64 -2.83
C ALA A 258 13.23 -15.10 -1.65
N ILE A 259 14.40 -14.54 -1.94
CA ILE A 259 15.28 -13.94 -0.92
C ILE A 259 15.14 -12.41 -0.86
N PHE A 260 14.44 -11.80 -1.83
CA PHE A 260 14.17 -10.36 -1.92
C PHE A 260 15.43 -9.49 -1.96
N THR A 261 15.29 -8.16 -1.93
CA THR A 261 16.41 -7.21 -2.01
C THR A 261 16.51 -6.36 -0.74
N PRO A 262 17.75 -6.07 -0.26
CA PRO A 262 17.96 -5.28 0.95
C PRO A 262 17.67 -3.80 0.68
N VAL A 263 17.32 -3.07 1.74
CA VAL A 263 17.19 -1.61 1.69
C VAL A 263 18.55 -0.98 1.96
N THR A 264 18.99 -0.07 1.08
CA THR A 264 20.28 0.61 1.19
C THR A 264 20.16 2.13 1.12
N THR A 265 21.15 2.83 1.66
CA THR A 265 21.33 4.28 1.49
C THR A 265 22.78 4.56 1.15
N GLY A 266 23.03 5.41 0.14
CA GLY A 266 24.39 5.76 -0.31
C GLY A 266 25.08 4.70 -1.19
N SER A 267 24.42 3.59 -1.52
CA SER A 267 24.99 2.53 -2.37
C SER A 267 24.83 2.81 -3.86
N THR A 268 25.83 2.46 -4.65
CA THR A 268 25.78 2.40 -6.13
C THR A 268 25.55 0.99 -6.65
N SER A 269 25.84 -0.05 -5.85
CA SER A 269 25.57 -1.45 -6.20
C SER A 269 25.29 -2.29 -4.95
N VAL A 270 24.59 -3.41 -5.16
CA VAL A 270 24.22 -4.39 -4.13
C VAL A 270 24.40 -5.79 -4.70
N SER A 271 24.95 -6.72 -3.91
CA SER A 271 25.13 -8.13 -4.27
C SER A 271 24.87 -9.05 -3.08
N SER A 272 24.67 -10.35 -3.34
CA SER A 272 24.59 -11.39 -2.31
C SER A 272 25.42 -12.62 -2.67
N ASP A 273 25.78 -13.41 -1.66
CA ASP A 273 26.45 -14.71 -1.79
C ASP A 273 25.46 -15.89 -1.82
N ALA A 274 24.17 -15.63 -2.07
CA ALA A 274 23.12 -16.64 -1.99
C ALA A 274 23.35 -17.80 -2.99
N PRO A 275 23.25 -19.07 -2.55
CA PRO A 275 23.37 -20.21 -3.44
C PRO A 275 22.11 -20.38 -4.31
N SER A 276 22.25 -21.03 -5.47
CA SER A 276 21.11 -21.37 -6.33
C SER A 276 20.20 -22.48 -5.74
N GLN A 277 20.69 -23.20 -4.73
CA GLN A 277 19.96 -24.26 -4.03
C GLN A 277 20.28 -24.19 -2.54
N PHE A 278 19.25 -24.23 -1.70
CA PHE A 278 19.39 -24.25 -0.24
C PHE A 278 19.22 -25.67 0.28
N THR A 279 20.17 -26.15 1.07
CA THR A 279 20.07 -27.47 1.72
C THR A 279 19.30 -27.34 3.02
N LEU A 280 18.77 -28.46 3.49
CA LEU A 280 18.07 -28.57 4.77
C LEU A 280 18.89 -27.94 5.94
N GLY A 281 18.33 -26.96 6.64
CA GLY A 281 18.97 -26.22 7.73
C GLY A 281 18.99 -24.70 7.51
N ASP A 282 19.71 -23.99 8.37
CA ASP A 282 19.89 -22.54 8.25
C ASP A 282 21.09 -22.24 7.33
N THR A 283 20.87 -21.37 6.34
CA THR A 283 21.89 -20.85 5.43
C THR A 283 21.97 -19.34 5.62
N PRO A 284 23.09 -18.79 6.13
CA PRO A 284 23.30 -17.35 6.15
C PRO A 284 23.59 -16.84 4.74
N VAL A 285 22.87 -15.79 4.33
CA VAL A 285 23.10 -15.04 3.10
C VAL A 285 23.64 -13.68 3.48
N ILE A 286 24.83 -13.34 3.00
CA ILE A 286 25.50 -12.06 3.20
C ILE A 286 25.20 -11.16 2.01
N TRP A 287 24.55 -10.05 2.31
CA TRP A 287 24.33 -8.94 1.38
C TRP A 287 25.47 -7.93 1.52
N THR A 288 25.99 -7.45 0.39
CA THR A 288 27.05 -6.43 0.32
C THR A 288 26.57 -5.25 -0.52
N ALA A 289 26.50 -4.07 0.08
CA ALA A 289 26.27 -2.81 -0.61
C ALA A 289 27.61 -2.07 -0.79
N THR A 290 27.83 -1.48 -1.96
CA THR A 290 29.05 -0.74 -2.29
C THR A 290 28.69 0.68 -2.75
N ASP A 291 29.40 1.71 -2.28
CA ASP A 291 29.20 3.10 -2.70
C ASP A 291 30.13 3.53 -3.85
N ALA A 292 30.02 4.80 -4.30
CA ALA A 292 30.86 5.35 -5.36
C ALA A 292 32.36 5.46 -4.99
N GLY A 293 32.67 5.47 -3.69
CA GLY A 293 34.02 5.46 -3.15
C GLY A 293 34.59 4.06 -2.94
N ALA A 294 33.87 3.02 -3.38
CA ALA A 294 34.17 1.61 -3.14
C ALA A 294 34.21 1.20 -1.65
N ASN A 295 33.52 1.93 -0.77
CA ASN A 295 33.28 1.47 0.59
C ASN A 295 32.19 0.39 0.56
N GLU A 296 32.28 -0.57 1.47
CA GLU A 296 31.32 -1.67 1.59
C GLU A 296 30.61 -1.66 2.94
N ALA A 297 29.32 -1.98 2.93
CA ALA A 297 28.53 -2.31 4.11
C ALA A 297 27.86 -3.67 3.89
N THR A 298 27.81 -4.49 4.94
CA THR A 298 27.23 -5.84 4.86
C THR A 298 26.08 -6.05 5.84
N ALA A 299 25.13 -6.90 5.46
CA ALA A 299 24.06 -7.37 6.30
C ALA A 299 23.79 -8.86 6.07
N THR A 300 23.29 -9.57 7.08
CA THR A 300 23.02 -11.01 6.99
C THR A 300 21.52 -11.28 7.06
N GLN A 301 21.02 -12.03 6.09
CA GLN A 301 19.69 -12.65 6.07
C GLN A 301 19.84 -14.15 6.35
N THR A 302 18.89 -14.75 7.05
CA THR A 302 18.88 -16.21 7.26
C THR A 302 17.80 -16.86 6.40
N VAL A 303 18.20 -17.86 5.60
CA VAL A 303 17.29 -18.75 4.86
C VAL A 303 17.26 -20.11 5.55
N THR A 304 16.11 -20.47 6.12
CA THR A 304 15.90 -21.72 6.84
C THR A 304 15.10 -22.70 5.99
N VAL A 305 15.73 -23.82 5.60
CA VAL A 305 15.05 -24.91 4.91
C VAL A 305 14.65 -25.99 5.90
N VAL A 306 13.35 -26.28 5.97
CA VAL A 306 12.77 -27.29 6.87
C VAL A 306 12.28 -28.51 6.09
N SER A 307 12.19 -29.65 6.78
CA SER A 307 11.47 -30.81 6.24
C SER A 307 9.97 -30.59 6.41
N PRO A 308 9.11 -31.28 5.63
CA PRO A 308 7.67 -31.20 5.81
C PRO A 308 7.27 -31.60 7.25
N PRO A 309 6.22 -31.00 7.82
CA PRO A 309 5.76 -31.37 9.16
C PRO A 309 5.26 -32.82 9.20
N ASN A 310 5.63 -33.55 10.25
CA ASN A 310 5.07 -34.88 10.53
C ASN A 310 4.11 -34.80 11.73
N PHE A 311 2.87 -35.21 11.51
CA PHE A 311 1.83 -35.23 12.53
C PHE A 311 1.52 -36.66 12.98
N SER A 312 1.56 -36.89 14.29
CA SER A 312 1.20 -38.16 14.91
C SER A 312 0.41 -37.96 16.20
N GLY A 313 -0.35 -38.98 16.60
CA GLY A 313 -1.10 -39.00 17.85
C GLY A 313 -0.86 -40.30 18.61
N THR A 314 -0.77 -40.23 19.93
CA THR A 314 -0.69 -41.40 20.81
C THR A 314 -1.73 -41.29 21.92
N ILE A 315 -2.26 -42.42 22.38
CA ILE A 315 -3.15 -42.44 23.55
C ILE A 315 -2.31 -42.73 24.78
N LEU A 316 -2.35 -41.82 25.76
CA LEU A 316 -1.64 -41.96 27.02
C LEU A 316 -2.33 -43.01 27.92
N SER A 317 -1.62 -43.47 28.94
CA SER A 317 -2.14 -44.48 29.89
C SER A 317 -3.42 -44.02 30.62
N ASN A 318 -3.61 -42.71 30.79
CA ASN A 318 -4.81 -42.10 31.36
C ASN A 318 -5.96 -41.89 30.33
N GLN A 319 -5.86 -42.49 29.14
CA GLN A 319 -6.82 -42.38 28.05
C GLN A 319 -6.99 -40.96 27.47
N LEU A 320 -6.02 -40.06 27.68
CA LEU A 320 -5.98 -38.77 26.98
C LEU A 320 -5.15 -38.89 25.68
N PRO A 321 -5.53 -38.20 24.59
CA PRO A 321 -4.73 -38.20 23.39
C PRO A 321 -3.63 -37.15 23.50
N GLN A 322 -2.40 -37.57 23.23
CA GLN A 322 -1.24 -36.72 23.05
C GLN A 322 -0.96 -36.59 21.56
N LEU A 323 -1.09 -35.37 21.05
CA LEU A 323 -0.72 -34.99 19.70
C LEU A 323 0.76 -34.61 19.67
N THR A 324 1.48 -35.09 18.67
CA THR A 324 2.90 -34.79 18.46
C THR A 324 3.11 -34.26 17.06
N LEU A 325 3.71 -33.07 16.98
CA LEU A 325 4.25 -32.51 15.75
C LEU A 325 5.76 -32.72 15.78
N THR A 326 6.28 -33.58 14.91
CA THR A 326 7.72 -33.86 14.81
C THR A 326 8.30 -33.05 13.65
N ARG A 327 9.07 -32.02 14.03
CA ARG A 327 9.66 -30.96 13.19
C ARG A 327 8.61 -30.05 12.55
N GLY A 328 8.60 -28.80 12.98
CA GLY A 328 7.45 -27.92 12.80
C GLY A 328 7.39 -27.22 11.45
N ALA A 329 6.18 -26.75 11.20
CA ALA A 329 5.77 -26.13 9.96
C ALA A 329 6.63 -24.91 9.63
N ALA A 330 6.76 -24.63 8.33
CA ALA A 330 7.28 -23.35 7.85
C ALA A 330 6.47 -22.17 8.41
N GLU A 331 5.24 -22.47 8.83
CA GLU A 331 4.27 -21.55 9.36
C GLU A 331 3.80 -21.88 10.79
N ALA A 332 3.13 -20.92 11.45
CA ALA A 332 2.47 -21.25 12.72
C ALA A 332 1.43 -22.36 12.47
N THR A 333 1.30 -23.33 13.37
CA THR A 333 0.38 -24.46 13.18
C THR A 333 -0.73 -24.43 14.21
N ARG A 334 -1.98 -24.47 13.75
CA ARG A 334 -3.15 -24.63 14.59
C ARG A 334 -3.55 -26.10 14.65
N PHE A 335 -3.70 -26.63 15.85
CA PHE A 335 -4.32 -27.94 16.06
C PHE A 335 -5.81 -27.77 16.23
N GLU A 336 -6.56 -28.54 15.46
CA GLU A 336 -8.00 -28.55 15.53
C GLU A 336 -8.50 -29.96 15.82
N ALA A 337 -9.62 -30.04 16.53
CA ALA A 337 -10.33 -31.30 16.74
C ALA A 337 -11.80 -31.19 16.34
N SER A 338 -12.37 -32.31 15.90
CA SER A 338 -13.80 -32.43 15.63
C SER A 338 -14.32 -33.82 16.01
N ASN A 339 -15.60 -33.89 16.36
CA ASN A 339 -16.34 -35.16 16.47
C ASN A 339 -16.95 -35.61 15.13
N ASN A 340 -16.78 -34.81 14.07
CA ASN A 340 -17.31 -35.07 12.74
C ASN A 340 -16.29 -34.67 11.66
N LEU A 341 -15.68 -35.66 11.00
CA LEU A 341 -14.75 -35.42 9.88
C LEU A 341 -15.40 -34.67 8.71
N LEU A 342 -16.71 -34.80 8.53
CA LEU A 342 -17.39 -34.41 7.30
C LEU A 342 -17.79 -32.93 7.25
N THR A 343 -17.74 -32.22 8.38
CA THR A 343 -18.18 -30.81 8.46
C THR A 343 -17.02 -29.87 8.76
N GLN A 344 -16.61 -29.03 7.80
CA GLN A 344 -15.56 -28.02 7.98
C GLN A 344 -15.87 -27.04 9.14
N THR A 345 -17.16 -26.82 9.45
CA THR A 345 -17.64 -25.93 10.51
C THR A 345 -17.59 -26.53 11.92
N SER A 346 -17.26 -27.82 12.07
CA SER A 346 -17.24 -28.51 13.37
C SER A 346 -15.86 -28.58 14.03
N TRP A 347 -14.83 -28.09 13.36
CA TRP A 347 -13.46 -28.11 13.85
C TRP A 347 -13.24 -26.97 14.84
N THR A 348 -12.79 -27.32 16.04
CA THR A 348 -12.47 -26.36 17.10
C THR A 348 -10.97 -26.29 17.29
N THR A 349 -10.43 -25.07 17.34
CA THR A 349 -9.03 -24.83 17.69
C THR A 349 -8.75 -25.30 19.12
N LEU A 350 -7.78 -26.20 19.24
CA LEU A 350 -7.26 -26.71 20.50
C LEU A 350 -6.12 -25.85 21.03
N THR A 351 -5.15 -25.57 20.15
CA THR A 351 -3.99 -24.75 20.44
C THR A 351 -3.37 -24.26 19.14
N THR A 352 -2.68 -23.12 19.19
CA THR A 352 -1.81 -22.65 18.11
C THR A 352 -0.38 -22.73 18.58
N ILE A 353 0.47 -23.39 17.79
CA ILE A 353 1.89 -23.52 18.02
C ILE A 353 2.58 -22.50 17.10
N PRO A 354 3.41 -21.59 17.62
CA PRO A 354 4.17 -20.68 16.78
C PRO A 354 5.14 -21.44 15.88
N ARG A 355 5.62 -20.80 14.82
CA ARG A 355 6.68 -21.33 13.93
C ARG A 355 7.83 -21.89 14.79
N THR A 356 8.16 -23.16 14.62
CA THR A 356 9.16 -23.83 15.45
C THR A 356 9.79 -25.04 14.76
N ASN A 357 11.09 -25.24 14.94
CA ASN A 357 11.81 -26.38 14.36
C ASN A 357 11.93 -27.57 15.33
N VAL A 358 11.32 -27.50 16.53
CA VAL A 358 11.38 -28.57 17.52
C VAL A 358 10.16 -29.49 17.46
N THR A 359 10.27 -30.65 18.10
CA THR A 359 9.11 -31.52 18.33
C THR A 359 8.25 -30.92 19.45
N VAL A 360 6.97 -30.71 19.18
CA VAL A 360 6.02 -30.21 20.20
C VAL A 360 4.95 -31.24 20.46
N GLN A 361 4.66 -31.47 21.74
CA GLN A 361 3.62 -32.37 22.21
C GLN A 361 2.54 -31.61 22.96
N TRP A 362 1.29 -31.96 22.71
CA TRP A 362 0.13 -31.33 23.34
C TRP A 362 -0.91 -32.38 23.71
N VAL A 363 -1.52 -32.27 24.90
CA VAL A 363 -2.53 -33.22 25.40
C VAL A 363 -3.90 -32.57 25.35
N ASP A 364 -4.86 -33.26 24.75
CA ASP A 364 -6.26 -32.83 24.71
C ASP A 364 -6.99 -33.23 25.99
N PHE A 365 -6.94 -32.37 27.00
CA PHE A 365 -7.63 -32.60 28.27
C PHE A 365 -9.16 -32.60 28.16
N ALA A 366 -9.73 -32.13 27.04
CA ALA A 366 -11.17 -32.06 26.81
C ALA A 366 -11.73 -33.30 26.08
N ALA A 367 -10.88 -34.26 25.70
CA ALA A 367 -11.30 -35.48 25.03
C ALA A 367 -12.13 -36.37 25.99
N THR A 368 -13.44 -36.47 25.73
CA THR A 368 -14.38 -37.26 26.54
C THR A 368 -14.85 -38.54 25.86
N ASN A 369 -14.55 -38.74 24.58
CA ASN A 369 -15.15 -39.75 23.71
C ASN A 369 -14.18 -40.42 22.72
N ILE A 370 -12.93 -40.67 23.09
CA ILE A 370 -11.95 -41.41 22.26
C ILE A 370 -12.48 -42.84 22.00
N PRO A 371 -12.44 -43.39 20.76
CA PRO A 371 -11.75 -42.90 19.54
C PRO A 371 -12.62 -42.08 18.57
N ALA A 372 -13.78 -41.56 18.99
CA ALA A 372 -14.71 -40.83 18.10
C ALA A 372 -14.31 -39.37 17.81
N ARG A 373 -13.10 -38.95 18.20
CA ARG A 373 -12.59 -37.59 18.00
C ARG A 373 -11.45 -37.60 16.99
N PHE A 374 -11.51 -36.66 16.05
CA PHE A 374 -10.56 -36.50 14.96
C PHE A 374 -9.69 -35.27 15.19
N TYR A 375 -8.46 -35.31 14.70
CA TYR A 375 -7.46 -34.26 14.90
C TYR A 375 -6.80 -33.92 13.57
N ARG A 376 -6.52 -32.63 13.35
CA ARG A 376 -5.73 -32.17 12.21
C ARG A 376 -4.81 -31.01 12.57
N PRO A 377 -3.61 -30.94 11.99
CA PRO A 377 -2.82 -29.72 11.91
C PRO A 377 -3.33 -28.83 10.77
N VAL A 378 -3.29 -27.52 10.97
CA VAL A 378 -3.53 -26.50 9.94
C VAL A 378 -2.38 -25.50 9.99
N GLU A 379 -1.56 -25.45 8.95
CA GLU A 379 -0.56 -24.38 8.79
C GLU A 379 -1.29 -23.05 8.55
N LEU A 380 -0.89 -22.02 9.30
CA LEU A 380 -1.46 -20.69 9.25
C LEU A 380 -0.68 -19.84 8.27
N THR A 381 -1.35 -19.27 7.27
CA THR A 381 -0.67 -18.36 6.36
C THR A 381 -0.54 -16.95 6.95
N ALA A 382 0.14 -16.05 6.23
CA ALA A 382 0.13 -14.62 6.52
C ALA A 382 -1.30 -14.07 6.67
N LEU A 383 -2.21 -14.51 5.81
CA LEU A 383 -3.63 -14.17 5.87
C LEU A 383 -4.28 -14.65 7.18
N ASP A 384 -4.06 -15.92 7.56
CA ASP A 384 -4.61 -16.45 8.81
C ASP A 384 -4.09 -15.65 10.01
N THR A 385 -2.77 -15.44 10.08
CA THR A 385 -2.14 -14.73 11.19
C THR A 385 -2.64 -13.30 11.28
N TYR A 386 -2.65 -12.56 10.18
CA TYR A 386 -3.07 -11.16 10.18
C TYR A 386 -4.57 -11.00 10.49
N ALA A 387 -5.42 -11.73 9.76
CA ALA A 387 -6.87 -11.53 9.83
C ALA A 387 -7.49 -12.10 11.11
N THR A 388 -6.97 -13.21 11.65
CA THR A 388 -7.59 -13.92 12.79
C THR A 388 -6.97 -13.62 14.16
N THR A 389 -5.89 -12.84 14.22
CA THR A 389 -5.36 -12.37 15.51
C THR A 389 -6.43 -11.59 16.30
N ASN A 390 -6.31 -11.57 17.63
CA ASN A 390 -7.18 -10.80 18.52
C ASN A 390 -7.43 -9.36 18.02
N HIS A 391 -8.52 -8.75 18.47
CA HIS A 391 -8.83 -7.36 18.15
C HIS A 391 -7.62 -6.46 18.40
N PRO A 392 -7.19 -5.69 17.39
CA PRO A 392 -6.11 -4.74 17.60
C PRO A 392 -6.55 -3.68 18.61
N PRO A 393 -5.62 -3.08 19.39
CA PRO A 393 -5.96 -2.07 20.39
C PRO A 393 -6.76 -0.88 19.84
N GLU A 394 -6.59 -0.58 18.55
CA GLU A 394 -7.27 0.49 17.83
C GLU A 394 -8.72 0.17 17.46
N TYR A 395 -9.10 -1.12 17.43
CA TYR A 395 -10.44 -1.54 17.04
C TYR A 395 -11.49 -0.94 17.97
N SER A 396 -12.38 -0.15 17.38
CA SER A 396 -13.45 0.54 18.10
C SER A 396 -14.54 0.96 17.12
N TYR A 397 -15.75 1.17 17.62
CA TYR A 397 -16.84 1.75 16.83
C TYR A 397 -17.69 2.68 17.68
N THR A 398 -18.27 3.70 17.05
CA THR A 398 -19.18 4.66 17.67
C THR A 398 -20.45 4.77 16.83
N LEU A 399 -21.60 4.56 17.46
CA LEU A 399 -22.90 4.82 16.85
C LEU A 399 -23.10 6.34 16.70
N LEU A 400 -23.23 6.81 15.46
CA LEU A 400 -23.40 8.24 15.16
C LEU A 400 -24.86 8.62 15.03
N SER A 401 -25.67 7.77 14.39
CA SER A 401 -27.09 8.02 14.21
C SER A 401 -27.90 6.74 14.09
N THR A 402 -29.16 6.83 14.52
CA THR A 402 -30.20 5.83 14.29
C THR A 402 -31.37 6.51 13.60
N THR A 403 -31.69 6.07 12.39
CA THR A 403 -32.68 6.71 11.52
C THR A 403 -33.78 5.72 11.20
N PRO A 404 -34.96 5.84 11.82
CA PRO A 404 -36.15 5.09 11.43
C PRO A 404 -36.55 5.43 9.99
N GLY A 405 -37.01 4.44 9.24
CA GLY A 405 -37.60 4.62 7.92
C GLY A 405 -38.78 3.68 7.71
N THR A 406 -39.40 3.74 6.53
CA THR A 406 -40.51 2.85 6.20
C THR A 406 -40.03 1.40 6.10
N GLY A 407 -40.48 0.53 7.02
CA GLY A 407 -40.19 -0.91 7.02
C GLY A 407 -38.82 -1.32 7.57
N GLN A 408 -38.00 -0.36 8.03
CA GLN A 408 -36.63 -0.63 8.51
C GLN A 408 -36.09 0.51 9.39
N THR A 409 -35.03 0.22 10.14
CA THR A 409 -34.22 1.21 10.86
C THR A 409 -32.76 1.13 10.39
N THR A 410 -32.15 2.29 10.12
CA THR A 410 -30.73 2.40 9.75
C THR A 410 -29.89 2.83 10.95
N TYR A 411 -28.77 2.16 11.18
CA TYR A 411 -27.73 2.54 12.14
C TYR A 411 -26.48 2.93 11.36
N ILE A 412 -25.90 4.09 11.67
CA ILE A 412 -24.69 4.60 11.01
C ILE A 412 -23.61 4.76 12.05
N LEU A 413 -22.45 4.14 11.81
CA LEU A 413 -21.33 4.10 12.73
C LEU A 413 -20.04 4.58 12.07
N GLU A 414 -19.18 5.22 12.86
CA GLU A 414 -17.74 5.29 12.58
C GLU A 414 -17.09 4.06 13.19
N MET A 415 -16.41 3.25 12.39
CA MET A 415 -15.66 2.08 12.84
C MET A 415 -14.18 2.30 12.54
N THR A 416 -13.31 2.16 13.54
CA THR A 416 -11.87 2.01 13.35
C THR A 416 -11.54 0.54 13.39
N SER A 417 -10.91 0.01 12.34
CA SER A 417 -10.61 -1.42 12.20
C SER A 417 -9.22 -1.77 12.72
N GLN A 418 -8.20 -1.09 12.24
CA GLN A 418 -6.79 -1.31 12.61
C GLN A 418 -5.92 -0.09 12.29
N SER A 419 -4.63 -0.16 12.64
CA SER A 419 -3.58 0.62 12.00
C SER A 419 -2.91 -0.20 10.90
N TRP A 420 -2.64 0.41 9.75
CA TRP A 420 -1.80 -0.15 8.69
C TRP A 420 -0.62 0.80 8.49
N PHE A 421 0.58 0.32 8.83
CA PHE A 421 1.82 1.09 8.93
C PHE A 421 1.82 2.19 10.01
N THR A 422 2.94 2.91 10.08
CA THR A 422 3.17 4.07 10.94
C THR A 422 3.01 5.38 10.16
N THR A 423 2.97 6.51 10.88
CA THR A 423 2.88 7.86 10.27
C THR A 423 4.10 8.24 9.43
N THR A 424 5.21 7.51 9.54
CA THR A 424 6.41 7.72 8.70
C THR A 424 6.35 6.96 7.39
N GLU A 425 5.45 5.98 7.28
CA GLU A 425 5.30 5.10 6.12
C GLU A 425 4.04 5.45 5.31
N VAL A 426 3.05 6.10 5.92
CA VAL A 426 1.84 6.59 5.25
C VAL A 426 1.21 7.76 6.01
N ASP A 427 0.58 8.70 5.31
CA ASP A 427 -0.06 9.88 5.91
C ASP A 427 -1.24 9.55 6.85
N ARG A 428 -1.98 8.49 6.56
CA ARG A 428 -3.16 8.04 7.32
C ARG A 428 -3.07 6.56 7.69
N PRO A 429 -2.33 6.21 8.75
CA PRO A 429 -2.17 4.80 9.14
C PRO A 429 -3.43 4.21 9.78
N LEU A 430 -4.30 5.03 10.41
CA LEU A 430 -5.49 4.54 11.08
C LEU A 430 -6.66 4.29 10.10
N TRP A 431 -7.08 3.04 9.96
CA TRP A 431 -8.14 2.65 9.04
C TRP A 431 -9.52 2.89 9.67
N LYS A 432 -10.19 3.91 9.17
CA LYS A 432 -11.56 4.31 9.57
C LYS A 432 -12.57 4.01 8.48
N HIS A 433 -13.75 3.55 8.86
CA HIS A 433 -14.80 3.11 7.96
C HIS A 433 -16.15 3.70 8.37
N TRP A 434 -16.99 3.97 7.36
CA TRP A 434 -18.42 4.07 7.61
C TRP A 434 -19.03 2.67 7.60
N MET A 435 -19.67 2.32 8.71
CA MET A 435 -20.44 1.10 8.83
C MET A 435 -21.92 1.45 8.87
N ILE A 436 -22.68 0.92 7.91
CA ILE A 436 -24.12 1.19 7.79
C ILE A 436 -24.86 -0.12 7.97
N ILE A 437 -25.73 -0.21 8.96
CA ILE A 437 -26.51 -1.41 9.27
C ILE A 437 -27.99 -1.09 9.07
N VAL A 438 -28.66 -1.87 8.22
CA VAL A 438 -30.09 -1.78 7.95
C VAL A 438 -30.77 -2.98 8.59
N LYS A 439 -31.62 -2.72 9.57
CA LYS A 439 -32.45 -3.73 10.23
C LYS A 439 -33.90 -3.57 9.76
N PRO A 440 -34.50 -4.57 9.09
CA PRO A 440 -35.92 -4.52 8.77
C PRO A 440 -36.78 -4.58 10.03
N ASP A 441 -38.03 -4.09 9.96
CA ASP A 441 -38.97 -4.14 11.09
C ASP A 441 -39.28 -5.57 11.53
N THR A 442 -39.27 -6.51 10.57
CA THR A 442 -39.37 -7.95 10.80
C THR A 442 -38.07 -8.63 10.42
N VAL A 443 -37.42 -9.28 11.40
CA VAL A 443 -36.20 -10.07 11.20
C VAL A 443 -36.53 -11.54 11.37
N SER A 444 -36.38 -12.32 10.30
CA SER A 444 -36.72 -13.75 10.25
C SER A 444 -35.48 -14.65 10.25
N HIS A 445 -34.29 -14.08 10.09
CA HIS A 445 -33.02 -14.81 9.98
C HIS A 445 -31.91 -14.18 10.81
N SER A 446 -31.03 -15.00 11.39
CA SER A 446 -29.80 -14.55 12.05
C SER A 446 -28.61 -14.40 11.10
N THR A 447 -28.78 -14.77 9.82
CA THR A 447 -27.78 -14.55 8.78
C THR A 447 -27.98 -13.16 8.17
N ALA A 448 -26.93 -12.33 8.15
CA ALA A 448 -26.92 -11.01 7.51
C ALA A 448 -26.25 -11.04 6.14
N LEU A 449 -26.50 -10.02 5.30
CA LEU A 449 -25.69 -9.73 4.12
C LEU A 449 -24.67 -8.64 4.48
N LEU A 450 -23.37 -8.90 4.28
CA LEU A 450 -22.31 -7.89 4.35
C LEU A 450 -21.87 -7.50 2.94
N HIS A 451 -22.06 -6.22 2.59
CA HIS A 451 -21.53 -5.62 1.38
C HIS A 451 -20.25 -4.84 1.69
N ILE A 452 -19.12 -5.29 1.15
CA ILE A 452 -17.84 -4.60 1.20
C ILE A 452 -17.77 -3.60 0.03
N SER A 453 -17.73 -2.30 0.33
CA SER A 453 -17.88 -1.25 -0.66
C SER A 453 -16.73 -0.23 -0.65
N ALA A 454 -16.74 0.61 -1.68
CA ALA A 454 -15.75 1.65 -1.89
C ALA A 454 -15.94 2.85 -0.96
N GLY A 455 -15.12 3.89 -1.15
CA GLY A 455 -15.29 5.17 -0.49
C GLY A 455 -13.96 5.79 -0.09
N ASN A 456 -13.98 7.10 0.14
CA ASN A 456 -12.83 7.86 0.58
C ASN A 456 -12.98 8.28 2.04
N ASN A 457 -11.90 8.15 2.79
CA ASN A 457 -11.67 8.72 4.10
C ASN A 457 -11.65 10.26 4.04
N GLY A 458 -11.96 10.92 5.16
CA GLY A 458 -12.06 12.37 5.27
C GLY A 458 -13.38 12.99 4.79
N GLY A 459 -14.31 12.19 4.28
CA GLY A 459 -15.67 12.63 3.93
C GLY A 459 -16.58 12.84 5.15
N THR A 460 -17.77 13.40 4.92
CA THR A 460 -18.82 13.47 5.95
C THR A 460 -19.48 12.11 6.17
N ALA A 461 -20.00 11.89 7.37
CA ALA A 461 -20.77 10.69 7.68
C ALA A 461 -21.98 10.56 6.73
N PRO A 462 -22.27 9.35 6.21
CA PRO A 462 -23.49 9.09 5.47
C PRO A 462 -24.70 9.47 6.33
N THR A 463 -25.76 9.96 5.70
CA THR A 463 -27.00 10.34 6.39
C THR A 463 -28.09 9.28 6.29
N SER A 464 -27.93 8.32 5.37
CA SER A 464 -28.83 7.18 5.18
C SER A 464 -28.12 6.03 4.48
N ALA A 465 -28.69 4.83 4.56
CA ALA A 465 -28.31 3.71 3.70
C ALA A 465 -28.68 3.96 2.24
N GLU A 466 -28.17 3.15 1.31
CA GLU A 466 -28.64 3.18 -0.07
C GLU A 466 -30.04 2.57 -0.20
N ALA A 467 -30.79 2.98 -1.23
CA ALA A 467 -32.14 2.47 -1.46
C ALA A 467 -32.17 0.96 -1.66
N ILE A 468 -31.17 0.41 -2.36
CA ILE A 468 -31.08 -1.01 -2.62
C ILE A 468 -30.75 -1.82 -1.36
N THR A 469 -29.87 -1.30 -0.50
CA THR A 469 -29.55 -1.92 0.80
C THR A 469 -30.80 -2.02 1.67
N ARG A 470 -31.63 -0.97 1.71
CA ARG A 470 -32.94 -1.00 2.39
C ARG A 470 -33.90 -2.01 1.77
N GLN A 471 -33.98 -2.04 0.45
CA GLN A 471 -34.88 -2.93 -0.27
C GLN A 471 -34.55 -4.40 0.00
N ILE A 472 -33.28 -4.78 -0.08
CA ILE A 472 -32.83 -6.15 0.19
C ILE A 472 -33.15 -6.54 1.64
N ALA A 473 -32.88 -5.65 2.61
CA ALA A 473 -33.19 -5.92 4.02
C ALA A 473 -34.68 -6.20 4.24
N ILE A 474 -35.56 -5.38 3.66
CA ILE A 474 -37.02 -5.54 3.76
C ILE A 474 -37.48 -6.82 3.06
N ASN A 475 -37.05 -7.05 1.82
CA ASN A 475 -37.49 -8.20 1.01
C ASN A 475 -37.05 -9.54 1.59
N THR A 476 -35.86 -9.58 2.18
CA THR A 476 -35.27 -10.79 2.73
C THR A 476 -35.54 -10.96 4.22
N GLN A 477 -36.14 -9.96 4.88
CA GLN A 477 -36.37 -9.94 6.33
C GLN A 477 -35.09 -10.30 7.11
N SER A 478 -33.95 -9.80 6.64
CA SER A 478 -32.63 -10.04 7.22
C SER A 478 -31.87 -8.73 7.34
N VAL A 479 -30.90 -8.70 8.25
CA VAL A 479 -30.02 -7.53 8.40
C VAL A 479 -29.12 -7.42 7.17
N VAL A 480 -29.00 -6.22 6.62
CA VAL A 480 -28.02 -5.91 5.55
C VAL A 480 -27.08 -4.83 6.06
N ALA A 481 -25.78 -5.08 5.95
CA ALA A 481 -24.74 -4.18 6.38
C ALA A 481 -23.83 -3.79 5.22
N GLU A 482 -23.34 -2.55 5.25
CA GLU A 482 -22.38 -2.02 4.29
C GLU A 482 -21.12 -1.51 5.02
N LEU A 483 -19.97 -2.07 4.65
CA LEU A 483 -18.65 -1.62 5.08
C LEU A 483 -18.02 -0.77 3.97
N ARG A 484 -17.94 0.56 4.18
CA ARG A 484 -17.34 1.49 3.22
C ARG A 484 -15.84 1.69 3.42
N MET A 485 -15.20 2.35 2.46
CA MET A 485 -13.78 2.75 2.51
C MET A 485 -12.82 1.57 2.63
N VAL A 486 -13.01 0.55 1.79
CA VAL A 486 -12.09 -0.59 1.67
C VAL A 486 -11.54 -0.57 0.23
N PRO A 487 -10.23 -0.42 -0.05
CA PRO A 487 -9.18 -0.10 0.91
C PRO A 487 -9.40 1.30 1.54
N ASN A 488 -8.71 1.56 2.66
CA ASN A 488 -8.78 2.87 3.29
C ASN A 488 -7.95 3.89 2.50
N GLN A 489 -8.61 4.86 1.87
CA GLN A 489 -8.02 5.75 0.87
C GLN A 489 -8.67 7.13 0.94
N PRO A 490 -8.14 8.20 0.31
CA PRO A 490 -6.84 8.30 -0.34
C PRO A 490 -5.67 8.24 0.65
N LEU A 491 -4.52 7.75 0.17
CA LEU A 491 -3.27 7.67 0.92
C LEU A 491 -2.14 8.41 0.19
N THR A 492 -1.24 9.02 0.94
CA THR A 492 0.03 9.57 0.43
C THR A 492 1.18 8.84 1.10
N PHE A 493 2.11 8.32 0.29
CA PHE A 493 3.31 7.64 0.75
C PHE A 493 4.52 8.60 0.80
N PRO A 494 5.57 8.27 1.57
CA PRO A 494 6.75 9.10 1.71
C PRO A 494 7.38 9.47 0.37
N GLY A 495 7.72 10.76 0.23
CA GLY A 495 8.34 11.30 -0.99
C GLY A 495 7.35 11.63 -2.12
N GLU A 496 6.07 11.30 -1.98
CA GLU A 496 5.05 11.62 -2.99
C GLU A 496 4.34 12.95 -2.69
N SER A 497 4.15 13.77 -3.72
CA SER A 497 3.35 15.01 -3.65
C SER A 497 1.87 14.80 -4.04
N PHE A 498 1.48 13.56 -4.35
CA PHE A 498 0.14 13.18 -4.79
C PHE A 498 -0.46 12.11 -3.87
N THR A 499 -1.76 11.89 -4.00
CA THR A 499 -2.47 10.82 -3.29
C THR A 499 -2.80 9.67 -4.23
N ARG A 500 -2.66 8.44 -3.75
CA ARG A 500 -3.08 7.21 -4.42
C ARG A 500 -4.48 6.79 -3.96
N VAL A 501 -5.21 6.13 -4.86
CA VAL A 501 -6.55 5.56 -4.63
C VAL A 501 -6.66 4.23 -5.38
N GLU A 502 -7.57 3.36 -4.95
CA GLU A 502 -7.93 2.13 -5.67
C GLU A 502 -6.70 1.28 -6.08
N ASP A 503 -6.57 0.92 -7.36
CA ASP A 503 -5.51 0.06 -7.87
C ASP A 503 -4.12 0.69 -7.76
N ALA A 504 -3.99 2.03 -7.76
CA ALA A 504 -2.71 2.70 -7.54
C ALA A 504 -2.13 2.45 -6.13
N ILE A 505 -2.98 2.18 -5.13
CA ILE A 505 -2.53 1.73 -3.80
C ILE A 505 -2.11 0.26 -3.87
N MET A 506 -2.90 -0.59 -4.54
CA MET A 506 -2.60 -2.01 -4.68
C MET A 506 -1.26 -2.23 -5.38
N ALA A 507 -1.05 -1.56 -6.51
CA ALA A 507 0.17 -1.64 -7.31
C ALA A 507 1.40 -1.11 -6.56
N TYR A 508 1.28 0.04 -5.87
CA TYR A 508 2.37 0.58 -5.06
C TYR A 508 2.78 -0.39 -3.95
N ALA A 509 1.80 -0.98 -3.27
CA ALA A 509 2.07 -1.87 -2.16
C ALA A 509 2.63 -3.23 -2.64
N TRP A 510 2.11 -3.78 -3.74
CA TRP A 510 2.70 -4.95 -4.37
C TRP A 510 4.14 -4.71 -4.84
N ASP A 511 4.46 -3.51 -5.36
CA ASP A 511 5.84 -3.13 -5.69
C ASP A 511 6.75 -3.24 -4.47
N LYS A 512 6.34 -2.70 -3.32
CA LYS A 512 7.09 -2.81 -2.06
C LYS A 512 7.20 -4.23 -1.53
N TYR A 513 6.16 -5.05 -1.68
CA TYR A 513 6.26 -6.47 -1.35
C TYR A 513 7.28 -7.17 -2.24
N LEU A 514 7.21 -6.96 -3.56
CA LEU A 514 8.10 -7.63 -4.52
C LEU A 514 9.57 -7.23 -4.32
N ASP A 515 9.84 -6.02 -3.85
CA ASP A 515 11.20 -5.57 -3.55
C ASP A 515 11.74 -6.15 -2.22
N HIS A 516 10.90 -6.22 -1.17
CA HIS A 516 11.39 -6.42 0.20
C HIS A 516 10.83 -7.66 0.92
N GLY A 517 9.73 -8.24 0.45
CA GLY A 517 9.10 -9.45 1.00
C GLY A 517 8.33 -9.26 2.30
N ASP A 518 8.14 -8.02 2.76
CA ASP A 518 7.32 -7.74 3.94
C ASP A 518 5.83 -7.90 3.62
N GLU A 519 5.23 -8.97 4.15
CA GLU A 519 3.84 -9.36 3.98
C GLU A 519 2.85 -8.24 4.31
N MET A 520 3.20 -7.29 5.19
CA MET A 520 2.36 -6.13 5.52
C MET A 520 2.02 -5.27 4.30
N TRP A 521 2.86 -5.29 3.28
CA TRP A 521 2.63 -4.59 2.01
C TRP A 521 1.61 -5.29 1.10
N VAL A 522 1.08 -6.45 1.47
CA VAL A 522 -0.03 -7.09 0.75
C VAL A 522 -1.36 -6.49 1.24
N PRO A 523 -2.01 -5.56 0.50
CA PRO A 523 -3.12 -4.77 1.05
C PRO A 523 -4.40 -5.58 1.27
N ARG A 524 -4.46 -6.77 0.70
CA ARG A 524 -5.55 -7.71 0.94
C ARG A 524 -5.65 -8.13 2.40
N LEU A 525 -4.54 -8.13 3.13
CA LEU A 525 -4.50 -8.42 4.57
C LEU A 525 -5.34 -7.42 5.39
N PRO A 526 -5.05 -6.10 5.41
CA PRO A 526 -5.88 -5.13 6.12
C PRO A 526 -7.29 -5.00 5.57
N MET A 527 -7.50 -5.18 4.26
CA MET A 527 -8.86 -5.22 3.69
C MET A 527 -9.70 -6.37 4.27
N THR A 528 -9.12 -7.56 4.40
CA THR A 528 -9.81 -8.73 4.96
C THR A 528 -10.06 -8.57 6.44
N LYS A 529 -9.08 -8.04 7.20
CA LYS A 529 -9.26 -7.73 8.63
C LYS A 529 -10.42 -6.78 8.86
N ALA A 530 -10.53 -5.73 8.05
CA ALA A 530 -11.64 -4.78 8.15
C ALA A 530 -13.00 -5.47 7.94
N ALA A 531 -13.12 -6.42 7.00
CA ALA A 531 -14.35 -7.19 6.78
C ALA A 531 -14.69 -8.10 7.96
N VAL A 532 -13.70 -8.78 8.55
CA VAL A 532 -13.88 -9.61 9.76
C VAL A 532 -14.37 -8.77 10.94
N LEU A 533 -13.71 -7.64 11.20
CA LEU A 533 -14.10 -6.73 12.28
C LEU A 533 -15.43 -6.01 12.02
N ALA A 534 -15.83 -5.84 10.75
CA ALA A 534 -17.16 -5.37 10.42
C ALA A 534 -18.23 -6.38 10.82
N MET A 535 -18.01 -7.68 10.60
CA MET A 535 -18.93 -8.73 11.07
C MET A 535 -19.06 -8.77 12.59
N ASP A 536 -17.96 -8.54 13.32
CA ASP A 536 -17.98 -8.37 14.78
C ASP A 536 -18.82 -7.17 15.20
N THR A 537 -18.62 -6.04 14.51
CA THR A 537 -19.38 -4.80 14.74
C THR A 537 -20.88 -5.00 14.48
N VAL A 538 -21.26 -5.67 13.37
CA VAL A 538 -22.68 -5.99 13.09
C VAL A 538 -23.26 -6.83 14.22
N THR A 539 -22.56 -7.89 14.61
CA THR A 539 -23.01 -8.81 15.66
C THR A 539 -23.27 -8.06 16.96
N ALA A 540 -22.31 -7.22 17.38
CA ALA A 540 -22.39 -6.47 18.63
C ALA A 540 -23.50 -5.41 18.61
N VAL A 541 -23.59 -4.61 17.54
CA VAL A 541 -24.60 -3.55 17.39
C VAL A 541 -26.01 -4.14 17.27
N CYS A 542 -26.17 -5.24 16.54
CA CYS A 542 -27.47 -5.89 16.44
C CYS A 542 -27.96 -6.40 17.80
N ALA A 543 -27.05 -6.95 18.61
CA ALA A 543 -27.36 -7.41 19.95
C ALA A 543 -27.70 -6.26 20.91
N SER A 544 -26.92 -5.17 20.93
CA SER A 544 -27.09 -4.08 21.91
C SER A 544 -28.13 -3.04 21.49
N GLU A 545 -28.15 -2.62 20.22
CA GLU A 545 -28.95 -1.48 19.73
C GLU A 545 -30.20 -1.92 18.96
N ALA A 546 -30.14 -3.07 18.27
CA ALA A 546 -31.22 -3.53 17.39
C ALA A 546 -32.13 -4.60 18.01
N ALA A 547 -31.74 -5.14 19.18
CA ALA A 547 -32.36 -6.27 19.85
C ALA A 547 -32.59 -7.47 18.90
N THR A 548 -31.57 -7.83 18.14
CA THR A 548 -31.60 -8.90 17.14
C THR A 548 -30.28 -9.67 17.12
N THR A 549 -30.34 -10.97 16.88
CA THR A 549 -29.14 -11.80 16.76
C THR A 549 -28.69 -11.85 15.31
N VAL A 550 -27.40 -11.55 15.07
CA VAL A 550 -26.71 -11.84 13.82
C VAL A 550 -25.48 -12.66 14.14
N ASP A 551 -25.36 -13.86 13.59
CA ASP A 551 -24.26 -14.79 13.87
C ASP A 551 -23.64 -15.43 12.62
N LYS A 552 -24.23 -15.18 11.44
CA LYS A 552 -23.80 -15.71 10.15
C LYS A 552 -23.88 -14.63 9.08
N PHE A 553 -23.10 -14.80 8.01
CA PHE A 553 -23.00 -13.80 6.94
C PHE A 553 -23.00 -14.43 5.55
N VAL A 554 -23.68 -13.78 4.61
CA VAL A 554 -23.36 -13.83 3.19
C VAL A 554 -22.52 -12.60 2.89
N VAL A 555 -21.41 -12.73 2.14
CA VAL A 555 -20.50 -11.62 1.88
C VAL A 555 -20.43 -11.32 0.38
N THR A 556 -20.58 -10.05 0.02
CA THR A 556 -20.50 -9.57 -1.37
C THR A 556 -19.65 -8.31 -1.48
N GLY A 557 -19.12 -8.06 -2.67
CA GLY A 557 -18.31 -6.89 -3.00
C GLY A 557 -17.92 -6.93 -4.47
N ALA A 558 -17.56 -5.78 -5.03
CA ALA A 558 -17.17 -5.64 -6.42
C ALA A 558 -15.66 -5.43 -6.59
N SER A 559 -15.08 -5.98 -7.66
CA SER A 559 -13.67 -5.79 -8.04
C SER A 559 -12.74 -6.25 -6.91
N LYS A 560 -11.81 -5.40 -6.48
CA LYS A 560 -10.95 -5.61 -5.30
C LYS A 560 -11.72 -6.01 -4.03
N ARG A 561 -12.95 -5.51 -3.85
CA ARG A 561 -13.79 -5.90 -2.69
C ARG A 561 -14.42 -7.27 -2.91
N GLY A 562 -14.74 -7.61 -4.16
CA GLY A 562 -15.12 -8.95 -4.58
C GLY A 562 -14.03 -9.95 -4.26
N TRP A 563 -12.77 -9.59 -4.54
CA TRP A 563 -11.60 -10.37 -4.15
C TRP A 563 -11.53 -10.58 -2.62
N THR A 564 -11.76 -9.51 -1.84
CA THR A 564 -11.78 -9.58 -0.37
C THR A 564 -12.88 -10.51 0.18
N THR A 565 -13.99 -10.73 -0.53
CA THR A 565 -15.02 -11.70 -0.09
C THR A 565 -14.45 -13.11 0.02
N TRP A 566 -13.61 -13.53 -0.94
CA TRP A 566 -12.94 -14.82 -0.92
C TRP A 566 -12.05 -14.95 0.30
N MET A 567 -11.21 -13.94 0.54
CA MET A 567 -10.26 -13.91 1.64
C MET A 567 -10.96 -13.90 3.00
N THR A 568 -12.09 -13.20 3.10
CA THR A 568 -12.94 -13.19 4.31
C THR A 568 -13.50 -14.59 4.58
N ALA A 569 -14.00 -15.28 3.56
CA ALA A 569 -14.54 -16.63 3.70
C ALA A 569 -13.47 -17.69 4.01
N ILE A 570 -12.22 -17.46 3.60
CA ILE A 570 -11.09 -18.33 3.92
C ILE A 570 -10.81 -18.32 5.43
N VAL A 571 -10.92 -17.18 6.10
CA VAL A 571 -10.50 -17.00 7.50
C VAL A 571 -11.64 -16.99 8.53
N ASP A 572 -12.88 -16.77 8.11
CA ASP A 572 -14.02 -16.61 9.03
C ASP A 572 -15.17 -17.58 8.71
N ASN A 573 -15.44 -18.50 9.63
CA ASN A 573 -16.45 -19.55 9.47
C ASN A 573 -17.90 -19.06 9.60
N ARG A 574 -18.12 -17.80 10.02
CA ARG A 574 -19.45 -17.19 10.02
C ARG A 574 -19.95 -16.94 8.60
N VAL A 575 -19.06 -16.88 7.62
CA VAL A 575 -19.40 -16.75 6.21
C VAL A 575 -20.00 -18.05 5.67
N GLN A 576 -21.27 -18.01 5.29
CA GLN A 576 -22.02 -19.16 4.78
C GLN A 576 -22.04 -19.23 3.25
N ALA A 577 -21.90 -18.08 2.58
CA ALA A 577 -21.82 -17.98 1.12
C ALA A 577 -21.09 -16.69 0.71
N ILE A 578 -20.50 -16.68 -0.48
CA ILE A 578 -19.91 -15.48 -1.08
C ILE A 578 -20.48 -15.18 -2.45
N ILE A 579 -20.60 -13.89 -2.74
CA ILE A 579 -21.09 -13.37 -4.02
C ILE A 579 -20.08 -12.34 -4.54
N PRO A 580 -18.91 -12.78 -5.05
CA PRO A 580 -17.92 -11.90 -5.65
C PRO A 580 -18.44 -11.34 -6.98
N VAL A 581 -18.30 -10.03 -7.17
CA VAL A 581 -18.78 -9.32 -8.36
C VAL A 581 -17.59 -8.74 -9.12
N VAL A 582 -17.59 -8.87 -10.45
CA VAL A 582 -16.61 -8.32 -11.41
C VAL A 582 -15.16 -8.53 -10.95
N ILE A 583 -14.79 -9.78 -10.67
CA ILE A 583 -13.43 -10.16 -10.24
C ILE A 583 -13.02 -11.51 -10.85
N ASP A 584 -13.12 -11.59 -12.18
CA ASP A 584 -12.92 -12.81 -12.95
C ASP A 584 -11.43 -13.09 -13.20
N ILE A 585 -10.64 -13.25 -12.15
CA ILE A 585 -9.17 -13.27 -12.29
C ILE A 585 -8.42 -14.08 -11.23
N LEU A 586 -9.06 -15.05 -10.59
CA LEU A 586 -8.33 -15.99 -9.72
C LEU A 586 -7.32 -16.80 -10.54
N ASN A 587 -6.25 -17.31 -9.90
CA ASN A 587 -5.12 -17.92 -10.60
C ASN A 587 -4.45 -16.88 -11.52
N LEU A 588 -3.84 -15.88 -10.89
CA LEU A 588 -3.52 -14.60 -11.51
C LEU A 588 -2.47 -14.70 -12.63
N THR A 589 -1.40 -15.47 -12.42
CA THR A 589 -0.31 -15.64 -13.41
C THR A 589 -0.80 -16.12 -14.77
N PRO A 590 -1.51 -17.26 -14.91
CA PRO A 590 -1.99 -17.70 -16.22
C PRO A 590 -3.02 -16.73 -16.82
N ASN A 591 -3.81 -16.06 -16.00
CA ASN A 591 -4.76 -15.03 -16.46
C ASN A 591 -4.07 -13.80 -17.05
N LEU A 592 -3.02 -13.29 -16.43
CA LEU A 592 -2.25 -12.15 -16.95
C LEU A 592 -1.47 -12.54 -18.22
N LYS A 593 -0.92 -13.76 -18.27
CA LYS A 593 -0.33 -14.29 -19.51
C LYS A 593 -1.36 -14.44 -20.63
N HIS A 594 -2.58 -14.85 -20.30
CA HIS A 594 -3.71 -14.92 -21.23
C HIS A 594 -4.10 -13.53 -21.74
N HIS A 595 -4.16 -12.54 -20.87
CA HIS A 595 -4.40 -11.14 -21.23
C HIS A 595 -3.43 -10.68 -22.33
N TRP A 596 -2.13 -10.87 -22.11
CA TRP A 596 -1.12 -10.50 -23.10
C TRP A 596 -1.28 -11.27 -24.41
N LYS A 597 -1.47 -12.60 -24.35
CA LYS A 597 -1.66 -13.42 -25.56
C LYS A 597 -2.86 -12.98 -26.40
N CYS A 598 -3.90 -12.45 -25.76
CA CYS A 598 -5.10 -11.98 -26.43
C CYS A 598 -4.94 -10.59 -27.04
N TYR A 599 -4.29 -9.66 -26.33
CA TYR A 599 -4.31 -8.23 -26.66
C TYR A 599 -2.98 -7.74 -27.23
N GLY A 600 -1.86 -8.31 -26.80
CA GLY A 600 -0.51 -7.87 -27.15
C GLY A 600 -0.06 -6.59 -26.42
N TYR A 601 -0.87 -6.14 -25.45
CA TYR A 601 -0.61 -4.99 -24.58
C TYR A 601 -1.42 -5.13 -23.28
N TRP A 602 -1.07 -4.36 -22.24
CA TRP A 602 -1.82 -4.31 -20.99
C TRP A 602 -3.00 -3.34 -21.10
N ALA A 603 -4.19 -3.76 -20.67
CA ALA A 603 -5.37 -2.92 -20.80
C ALA A 603 -5.22 -1.67 -19.93
N PRO A 604 -5.72 -0.48 -20.35
CA PRO A 604 -5.64 0.73 -19.55
C PRO A 604 -6.17 0.57 -18.11
N ALA A 605 -7.15 -0.32 -17.90
CA ALA A 605 -7.71 -0.64 -16.61
C ALA A 605 -6.68 -1.21 -15.60
N ILE A 606 -5.66 -1.94 -16.07
CA ILE A 606 -4.57 -2.47 -15.22
C ILE A 606 -3.28 -1.62 -15.32
N GLY A 607 -3.39 -0.39 -15.86
CA GLY A 607 -2.24 0.49 -16.11
C GLY A 607 -1.46 0.89 -14.87
N ASP A 608 -2.09 0.93 -13.69
CA ASP A 608 -1.38 1.17 -12.42
C ASP A 608 -0.35 0.07 -12.11
N TYR A 609 -0.68 -1.19 -12.44
CA TYR A 609 0.21 -2.34 -12.23
C TYR A 609 1.35 -2.36 -13.26
N GLU A 610 1.04 -1.99 -14.51
CA GLU A 610 2.06 -1.80 -15.56
C GLU A 610 3.04 -0.68 -15.18
N ALA A 611 2.53 0.49 -14.77
CA ALA A 611 3.34 1.64 -14.39
C ALA A 611 4.23 1.38 -13.16
N ALA A 612 3.82 0.46 -12.28
CA ALA A 612 4.60 0.01 -11.13
C ALA A 612 5.54 -1.18 -11.45
N GLY A 613 5.68 -1.60 -12.72
CA GLY A 613 6.56 -2.71 -13.11
C GLY A 613 6.16 -4.06 -12.50
N ILE A 614 4.90 -4.23 -12.10
CA ILE A 614 4.41 -5.48 -11.50
C ILE A 614 4.35 -6.58 -12.58
N LEU A 615 3.89 -6.21 -13.77
CA LEU A 615 3.61 -7.15 -14.85
C LEU A 615 4.87 -7.72 -15.52
N ASP A 616 6.04 -7.15 -15.23
CA ASP A 616 7.35 -7.66 -15.66
C ASP A 616 7.89 -8.75 -14.71
N ARG A 617 7.28 -8.90 -13.52
CA ARG A 617 7.76 -9.77 -12.44
C ARG A 617 6.95 -11.08 -12.30
N LEU A 618 6.05 -11.40 -13.23
CA LEU A 618 5.12 -12.55 -13.11
C LEU A 618 5.76 -13.93 -13.03
N ASP A 619 7.04 -14.06 -13.39
CA ASP A 619 7.80 -15.32 -13.39
C ASP A 619 8.93 -15.33 -12.34
N THR A 620 8.90 -14.42 -11.37
CA THR A 620 9.90 -14.38 -10.29
C THR A 620 9.43 -15.14 -9.04
N PRO A 621 10.36 -15.68 -8.23
CA PRO A 621 10.03 -16.27 -6.93
C PRO A 621 9.26 -15.31 -6.00
N GLU A 622 9.56 -14.02 -6.05
CA GLU A 622 8.90 -12.98 -5.24
C GLU A 622 7.42 -12.84 -5.61
N TRP A 623 7.08 -12.94 -6.90
CA TRP A 623 5.70 -12.96 -7.35
C TRP A 623 4.95 -14.20 -6.86
N ASP A 624 5.56 -15.38 -6.97
CA ASP A 624 4.97 -16.62 -6.47
C ASP A 624 4.74 -16.57 -4.94
N ALA A 625 5.68 -15.98 -4.19
CA ALA A 625 5.55 -15.75 -2.76
C ALA A 625 4.38 -14.80 -2.44
N MET A 626 4.21 -13.72 -3.21
CA MET A 626 3.08 -12.80 -3.07
C MET A 626 1.75 -13.50 -3.36
N MET A 627 1.68 -14.27 -4.44
CA MET A 627 0.46 -14.96 -4.86
C MET A 627 0.03 -16.05 -3.87
N ALA A 628 0.97 -16.66 -3.15
CA ALA A 628 0.65 -17.55 -2.02
C ALA A 628 -0.11 -16.83 -0.89
N ILE A 629 -0.03 -15.50 -0.83
CA ILE A 629 -0.72 -14.65 0.15
C ILE A 629 -1.98 -14.00 -0.45
N ASP A 630 -1.87 -13.33 -1.61
CA ASP A 630 -2.94 -12.46 -2.14
C ASP A 630 -3.99 -13.21 -2.97
N ASP A 631 -3.63 -14.28 -3.70
CA ASP A 631 -4.53 -14.99 -4.63
C ASP A 631 -5.38 -16.07 -3.92
N PRO A 632 -6.72 -15.94 -3.88
CA PRO A 632 -7.62 -16.91 -3.30
C PRO A 632 -7.49 -18.29 -3.91
N TYR A 633 -6.98 -18.38 -5.14
CA TYR A 633 -6.69 -19.65 -5.79
C TYR A 633 -5.70 -20.49 -5.00
N ALA A 634 -4.70 -19.89 -4.33
CA ALA A 634 -3.79 -20.60 -3.44
C ALA A 634 -4.52 -21.28 -2.26
N TYR A 635 -5.68 -20.75 -1.88
CA TYR A 635 -6.51 -21.20 -0.76
C TYR A 635 -7.73 -22.03 -1.18
N ARG A 636 -7.93 -22.32 -2.48
CA ARG A 636 -9.16 -22.89 -3.04
C ARG A 636 -9.72 -24.11 -2.30
N ASN A 637 -8.86 -24.95 -1.73
CA ASN A 637 -9.26 -26.12 -0.94
C ASN A 637 -10.09 -25.78 0.33
N ARG A 638 -10.04 -24.52 0.80
CA ARG A 638 -10.81 -24.00 1.95
C ARG A 638 -12.15 -23.40 1.54
N LEU A 639 -12.41 -23.24 0.24
CA LEU A 639 -13.57 -22.52 -0.30
C LEU A 639 -14.72 -23.47 -0.69
N SER A 640 -15.05 -24.43 0.19
CA SER A 640 -16.11 -25.42 -0.06
C SER A 640 -17.54 -24.84 0.06
N LEU A 641 -17.68 -23.69 0.75
CA LEU A 641 -18.95 -22.97 0.89
C LEU A 641 -19.55 -22.60 -0.49
N PRO A 642 -20.89 -22.43 -0.59
CA PRO A 642 -21.52 -21.93 -1.80
C PRO A 642 -20.95 -20.58 -2.28
N LYS A 643 -20.78 -20.45 -3.59
CA LYS A 643 -20.28 -19.23 -4.25
C LYS A 643 -21.03 -18.92 -5.53
N PHE A 644 -21.37 -17.65 -5.74
CA PHE A 644 -22.01 -17.18 -6.96
C PHE A 644 -21.22 -16.04 -7.58
N LEU A 645 -20.53 -16.32 -8.69
CA LEU A 645 -19.63 -15.39 -9.35
C LEU A 645 -20.41 -14.58 -10.39
N ILE A 646 -20.45 -13.26 -10.23
CA ILE A 646 -21.16 -12.35 -11.15
C ILE A 646 -20.13 -11.53 -11.91
N ASN A 647 -19.93 -11.82 -13.19
CA ASN A 647 -18.94 -11.20 -14.06
C ASN A 647 -19.60 -10.47 -15.23
N ALA A 648 -18.82 -9.67 -15.94
CA ALA A 648 -19.24 -8.92 -17.12
C ALA A 648 -18.73 -9.58 -18.40
N SER A 649 -19.54 -9.61 -19.46
CA SER A 649 -19.07 -10.10 -20.77
C SER A 649 -18.21 -9.07 -21.53
N SER A 650 -18.21 -7.82 -21.08
CA SER A 650 -17.45 -6.70 -21.66
C SER A 650 -16.71 -5.91 -20.58
N ASP A 651 -16.10 -6.62 -19.64
CA ASP A 651 -15.29 -6.05 -18.56
C ASP A 651 -14.01 -5.39 -19.12
N GLU A 652 -13.60 -4.26 -18.53
CA GLU A 652 -12.40 -3.52 -18.92
C GLU A 652 -11.11 -4.11 -18.35
N PHE A 653 -11.19 -4.81 -17.21
CA PHE A 653 -10.06 -5.41 -16.51
C PHE A 653 -9.85 -6.86 -16.91
N PHE A 654 -10.93 -7.63 -16.97
CA PHE A 654 -10.86 -9.09 -17.02
C PHE A 654 -11.39 -9.64 -18.34
N LEU A 655 -10.72 -10.67 -18.86
CA LEU A 655 -11.10 -11.25 -20.14
C LEU A 655 -12.39 -12.06 -19.95
N PRO A 656 -13.30 -12.05 -20.95
CA PRO A 656 -14.60 -12.72 -20.81
C PRO A 656 -14.47 -14.23 -20.57
N ASP A 657 -13.35 -14.84 -20.99
CA ASP A 657 -13.04 -16.26 -20.85
C ASP A 657 -12.01 -16.57 -19.75
N SER A 658 -11.75 -15.64 -18.81
CA SER A 658 -10.79 -15.83 -17.72
C SER A 658 -11.10 -16.98 -16.76
N SER A 659 -12.39 -17.29 -16.57
CA SER A 659 -12.84 -18.38 -15.70
C SER A 659 -12.31 -19.77 -16.06
N GLN A 660 -11.80 -19.97 -17.28
CA GLN A 660 -11.15 -21.22 -17.70
C GLN A 660 -9.91 -21.59 -16.86
N TYR A 661 -9.30 -20.61 -16.17
CA TYR A 661 -8.07 -20.83 -15.40
C TYR A 661 -8.30 -21.18 -13.93
N TYR A 662 -9.54 -21.16 -13.44
CA TYR A 662 -9.78 -21.38 -12.01
C TYR A 662 -11.11 -22.04 -11.66
N PHE A 663 -12.16 -21.85 -12.46
CA PHE A 663 -13.51 -22.17 -12.01
C PHE A 663 -13.71 -23.67 -11.78
N ASP A 664 -13.19 -24.52 -12.67
CA ASP A 664 -13.34 -25.98 -12.57
C ASP A 664 -12.66 -26.54 -11.32
N ASP A 665 -11.58 -25.89 -10.86
CA ASP A 665 -10.83 -26.26 -9.64
C ASP A 665 -11.50 -25.81 -8.33
N LEU A 666 -12.50 -24.94 -8.39
CA LEU A 666 -13.23 -24.51 -7.18
C LEU A 666 -14.06 -25.65 -6.60
N PRO A 667 -13.93 -25.99 -5.31
CA PRO A 667 -14.72 -27.06 -4.70
C PRO A 667 -16.14 -26.59 -4.34
N GLY A 668 -17.03 -27.55 -4.06
CA GLY A 668 -18.37 -27.29 -3.54
C GLY A 668 -19.33 -26.62 -4.54
N VAL A 669 -20.47 -26.15 -4.05
CA VAL A 669 -21.50 -25.50 -4.87
C VAL A 669 -20.94 -24.21 -5.46
N LYS A 670 -21.03 -24.07 -6.78
CA LYS A 670 -20.53 -22.91 -7.52
C LYS A 670 -21.42 -22.62 -8.73
N TYR A 671 -21.75 -21.34 -8.91
CA TYR A 671 -22.43 -20.85 -10.10
C TYR A 671 -21.68 -19.65 -10.65
N ILE A 672 -21.77 -19.45 -11.96
CA ILE A 672 -21.23 -18.27 -12.64
C ILE A 672 -22.31 -17.58 -13.45
N ARG A 673 -22.22 -16.26 -13.55
CA ARG A 673 -23.11 -15.40 -14.32
C ARG A 673 -22.29 -14.34 -15.03
N TYR A 674 -22.16 -14.47 -16.35
CA TYR A 674 -21.70 -13.37 -17.20
C TYR A 674 -22.87 -12.51 -17.63
N VAL A 675 -22.95 -11.27 -17.14
CA VAL A 675 -23.98 -10.31 -17.57
C VAL A 675 -23.66 -9.84 -18.99
N PRO A 676 -24.52 -10.15 -19.99
CA PRO A 676 -24.30 -9.77 -21.38
C PRO A 676 -24.31 -8.25 -21.54
N ASN A 677 -23.33 -7.72 -22.26
CA ASN A 677 -23.07 -6.27 -22.39
C ASN A 677 -22.78 -5.57 -21.05
N GLY A 678 -22.55 -6.33 -19.97
CA GLY A 678 -22.10 -5.80 -18.70
C GLY A 678 -20.67 -5.29 -18.83
N ARG A 679 -20.42 -4.13 -18.22
CA ARG A 679 -19.07 -3.54 -18.02
C ARG A 679 -18.60 -3.82 -16.59
N HIS A 680 -17.39 -3.40 -16.24
CA HIS A 680 -16.89 -3.52 -14.87
C HIS A 680 -17.79 -2.78 -13.84
N SER A 681 -18.55 -1.78 -14.29
CA SER A 681 -19.53 -1.03 -13.49
C SER A 681 -20.95 -1.62 -13.51
N LEU A 682 -21.12 -2.92 -13.78
CA LEU A 682 -22.44 -3.56 -13.83
C LEU A 682 -23.21 -3.41 -12.51
N ASN A 683 -24.55 -3.48 -12.59
CA ASN A 683 -25.43 -3.54 -11.43
C ASN A 683 -25.72 -5.02 -11.08
N PRO A 684 -25.30 -5.51 -9.90
CA PRO A 684 -25.44 -6.92 -9.54
C PRO A 684 -26.67 -7.24 -8.68
N TRP A 685 -27.44 -6.24 -8.25
CA TRP A 685 -28.24 -6.35 -7.03
C TRP A 685 -29.37 -7.36 -7.07
N SER A 686 -30.01 -7.54 -8.23
CA SER A 686 -31.05 -8.58 -8.38
C SER A 686 -30.48 -9.98 -8.17
N TYR A 687 -29.26 -10.24 -8.65
CA TYR A 687 -28.56 -11.51 -8.51
C TYR A 687 -28.11 -11.72 -7.06
N VAL A 688 -27.56 -10.68 -6.43
CA VAL A 688 -27.16 -10.69 -5.01
C VAL A 688 -28.37 -11.00 -4.12
N GLU A 689 -29.50 -10.33 -4.33
CA GLU A 689 -30.73 -10.56 -3.57
C GLU A 689 -31.25 -11.99 -3.74
N SER A 690 -31.30 -12.51 -4.97
CA SER A 690 -31.76 -13.88 -5.24
C SER A 690 -30.90 -14.94 -4.54
N CYS A 691 -29.58 -14.75 -4.54
CA CYS A 691 -28.63 -15.68 -3.91
C CYS A 691 -28.69 -15.57 -2.38
N HIS A 692 -28.72 -14.35 -1.83
CA HIS A 692 -28.87 -14.14 -0.39
C HIS A 692 -30.16 -14.78 0.12
N TYR A 693 -31.29 -14.52 -0.55
CA TYR A 693 -32.58 -15.15 -0.21
C TYR A 693 -32.51 -16.68 -0.22
N ALA A 694 -31.84 -17.28 -1.21
CA ALA A 694 -31.65 -18.72 -1.31
C ALA A 694 -30.90 -19.30 -0.11
N VAL A 695 -29.83 -18.63 0.32
CA VAL A 695 -29.02 -19.04 1.48
C VAL A 695 -29.84 -18.93 2.77
N LEU A 696 -30.58 -17.83 2.95
CA LEU A 696 -31.42 -17.61 4.13
C LEU A 696 -32.49 -18.69 4.32
N ASN A 697 -33.08 -19.15 3.20
CA ASN A 697 -34.22 -20.06 3.21
C ASN A 697 -33.85 -21.51 2.89
N SER A 698 -32.56 -21.81 2.68
CA SER A 698 -32.09 -23.13 2.23
C SER A 698 -32.86 -23.62 0.99
N SER A 699 -33.12 -22.71 0.05
CA SER A 699 -33.88 -23.00 -1.16
C SER A 699 -33.20 -24.09 -1.99
N THR A 700 -34.00 -24.94 -2.66
CA THR A 700 -33.48 -25.86 -3.68
C THR A 700 -32.89 -25.05 -4.83
N LEU A 701 -31.61 -25.26 -5.12
CA LEU A 701 -30.90 -24.55 -6.19
C LEU A 701 -31.06 -25.29 -7.52
N PRO A 702 -31.11 -24.58 -8.66
CA PRO A 702 -31.15 -25.22 -9.97
C PRO A 702 -29.94 -26.13 -10.23
N GLU A 703 -30.20 -27.36 -10.65
CA GLU A 703 -29.18 -28.34 -10.99
C GLU A 703 -28.99 -28.41 -12.51
N PHE A 704 -27.76 -28.13 -12.95
CA PHE A 704 -27.36 -28.23 -14.34
C PHE A 704 -25.86 -28.45 -14.48
N THR A 705 -25.47 -29.04 -15.61
CA THR A 705 -24.08 -29.19 -16.03
C THR A 705 -23.93 -28.71 -17.47
N TRP A 706 -22.70 -28.46 -17.91
CA TRP A 706 -22.43 -28.22 -19.32
C TRP A 706 -21.13 -28.88 -19.75
N THR A 707 -21.07 -29.20 -21.04
CA THR A 707 -19.87 -29.69 -21.72
C THR A 707 -19.64 -28.90 -23.01
N GLN A 708 -18.46 -29.08 -23.61
CA GLN A 708 -18.09 -28.50 -24.89
C GLN A 708 -17.86 -29.63 -25.90
N PRO A 709 -18.90 -30.14 -26.59
CA PRO A 709 -18.77 -31.28 -27.51
C PRO A 709 -17.86 -30.98 -28.71
N THR A 710 -17.84 -29.73 -29.16
CA THR A 710 -16.95 -29.23 -30.21
C THR A 710 -16.45 -27.85 -29.81
N GLU A 711 -15.37 -27.37 -30.45
CA GLU A 711 -14.84 -26.03 -30.23
C GLU A 711 -15.93 -24.94 -30.29
N ASN A 712 -16.91 -25.09 -31.20
CA ASN A 712 -17.97 -24.11 -31.46
C ASN A 712 -19.32 -24.40 -30.80
N SER A 713 -19.41 -25.38 -29.90
CA SER A 713 -20.68 -25.74 -29.27
C SER A 713 -20.59 -25.92 -27.76
N ILE A 714 -21.64 -25.47 -27.07
CA ILE A 714 -21.85 -25.68 -25.65
C ILE A 714 -23.14 -26.49 -25.50
N ARG A 715 -23.06 -27.58 -24.74
CA ARG A 715 -24.19 -28.44 -24.42
C ARG A 715 -24.49 -28.33 -22.94
N VAL A 716 -25.69 -27.86 -22.61
CA VAL A 716 -26.23 -27.79 -21.25
C VAL A 716 -27.17 -28.97 -21.03
N GLU A 717 -27.02 -29.65 -19.89
CA GLU A 717 -28.01 -30.59 -19.35
C GLU A 717 -28.53 -30.03 -18.03
N THR A 718 -29.84 -30.07 -17.82
CA THR A 718 -30.45 -29.59 -16.57
C THR A 718 -31.58 -30.48 -16.09
N ASP A 719 -31.53 -30.80 -14.79
CA ASP A 719 -32.59 -31.54 -14.10
C ASP A 719 -33.71 -30.62 -13.60
N THR A 720 -33.39 -29.33 -13.40
CA THR A 720 -34.37 -28.30 -13.06
C THR A 720 -34.88 -27.65 -14.34
N THR A 721 -36.19 -27.57 -14.57
CA THR A 721 -36.70 -26.96 -15.80
C THR A 721 -36.47 -25.44 -15.83
N PRO A 722 -35.69 -24.89 -16.79
CA PRO A 722 -35.51 -23.45 -16.94
C PRO A 722 -36.74 -22.82 -17.60
N THR A 723 -37.05 -21.57 -17.25
CA THR A 723 -38.09 -20.78 -17.92
C THR A 723 -37.63 -20.23 -19.27
N SER A 724 -36.31 -20.08 -19.46
CA SER A 724 -35.71 -19.64 -20.71
C SER A 724 -34.25 -20.08 -20.78
N VAL A 725 -33.81 -20.50 -21.96
CA VAL A 725 -32.40 -20.77 -22.26
C VAL A 725 -32.00 -19.96 -23.49
N LYS A 726 -30.89 -19.22 -23.42
CA LYS A 726 -30.41 -18.33 -24.48
C LYS A 726 -28.96 -18.61 -24.83
N LEU A 727 -28.64 -18.64 -26.11
CA LEU A 727 -27.28 -18.56 -26.61
C LEU A 727 -26.93 -17.09 -26.82
N TRP A 728 -25.99 -16.56 -26.04
CA TRP A 728 -25.42 -15.23 -26.24
C TRP A 728 -24.16 -15.34 -27.09
N GLN A 729 -23.95 -14.36 -27.97
CA GLN A 729 -22.74 -14.27 -28.78
C GLN A 729 -22.40 -12.83 -29.17
N ALA A 730 -21.11 -12.56 -29.35
CA ALA A 730 -20.57 -11.32 -29.90
C ALA A 730 -19.44 -11.63 -30.88
N PHE A 731 -19.27 -10.79 -31.90
CA PHE A 731 -18.18 -10.88 -32.86
C PHE A 731 -17.29 -9.65 -32.77
N ASN A 732 -15.98 -9.85 -32.86
CA ASN A 732 -15.02 -8.77 -33.06
C ASN A 732 -13.89 -9.20 -34.00
N ASN A 733 -13.25 -8.24 -34.66
CA ASN A 733 -12.10 -8.51 -35.53
C ASN A 733 -10.83 -8.89 -34.73
N THR A 734 -10.72 -8.43 -33.48
CA THR A 734 -9.67 -8.84 -32.54
C THR A 734 -10.26 -9.72 -31.44
N ARG A 735 -9.42 -10.35 -30.61
CA ARG A 735 -9.86 -11.20 -29.48
C ARG A 735 -10.32 -10.36 -28.26
N GLU A 736 -10.50 -9.06 -28.44
CA GLU A 736 -10.89 -8.12 -27.38
C GLU A 736 -12.41 -7.94 -27.33
N PHE A 737 -12.99 -8.02 -26.13
CA PHE A 737 -14.43 -7.81 -25.91
C PHE A 737 -14.73 -6.70 -24.90
N ARG A 738 -13.70 -5.93 -24.52
CA ARG A 738 -13.77 -4.91 -23.47
C ARG A 738 -14.75 -3.77 -23.80
N GLY A 739 -15.31 -3.20 -22.74
CA GLY A 739 -16.31 -2.13 -22.80
C GLY A 739 -15.83 -0.79 -23.37
N ASP A 740 -14.52 -0.54 -23.30
CA ASP A 740 -13.84 0.74 -23.52
C ASP A 740 -13.06 0.81 -24.86
N LEU A 741 -13.26 -0.16 -25.75
CA LEU A 741 -12.57 -0.19 -27.05
C LEU A 741 -12.86 1.07 -27.88
N PRO A 742 -11.86 1.59 -28.64
CA PRO A 742 -12.09 2.61 -29.64
C PRO A 742 -13.11 2.13 -30.68
N GLY A 743 -14.26 2.79 -30.77
CA GLY A 743 -15.39 2.37 -31.62
C GLY A 743 -16.51 1.62 -30.88
N GLY A 744 -16.36 1.39 -29.57
CA GLY A 744 -17.35 0.76 -28.70
C GLY A 744 -17.17 -0.75 -28.56
N ALA A 745 -17.76 -1.31 -27.51
CA ALA A 745 -17.70 -2.73 -27.19
C ALA A 745 -18.46 -3.58 -28.24
N PRO A 746 -17.96 -4.78 -28.58
CA PRO A 746 -18.75 -5.77 -29.31
C PRO A 746 -20.08 -6.02 -28.61
N THR A 747 -21.19 -5.86 -29.34
CA THR A 747 -22.52 -6.04 -28.78
C THR A 747 -22.86 -7.54 -28.71
N TRP A 748 -23.13 -8.01 -27.50
CA TRP A 748 -23.63 -9.34 -27.24
C TRP A 748 -25.13 -9.39 -27.55
N PHE A 749 -25.53 -10.28 -28.45
CA PHE A 749 -26.93 -10.55 -28.78
C PHE A 749 -27.27 -12.02 -28.51
N SER A 750 -28.55 -12.32 -28.35
CA SER A 750 -29.00 -13.68 -28.03
C SER A 750 -29.98 -14.28 -29.04
N THR A 751 -29.96 -15.61 -29.11
CA THR A 751 -31.02 -16.43 -29.68
C THR A 751 -31.56 -17.36 -28.60
N THR A 752 -32.85 -17.70 -28.67
CA THR A 752 -33.46 -18.66 -27.73
C THR A 752 -33.10 -20.07 -28.16
N LEU A 753 -32.66 -20.90 -27.22
CA LEU A 753 -32.44 -22.33 -27.43
C LEU A 753 -33.71 -23.10 -27.06
N THR A 754 -33.95 -24.20 -27.77
CA THR A 754 -35.05 -25.12 -27.50
C THR A 754 -34.52 -26.38 -26.83
N ASP A 755 -35.35 -26.98 -25.97
CA ASP A 755 -35.03 -28.29 -25.38
C ASP A 755 -35.03 -29.35 -26.49
N GLN A 756 -33.91 -30.05 -26.65
CA GLN A 756 -33.74 -31.17 -27.57
C GLN A 756 -34.33 -32.47 -27.00
N GLY A 757 -34.90 -32.42 -25.80
CA GLY A 757 -35.51 -33.51 -25.06
C GLY A 757 -34.71 -33.85 -23.82
N GLY A 758 -35.40 -34.00 -22.70
CA GLY A 758 -34.78 -34.41 -21.42
C GLY A 758 -33.95 -33.31 -20.76
N GLY A 759 -34.27 -32.03 -20.98
CA GLY A 759 -33.53 -30.91 -20.39
C GLY A 759 -32.19 -30.63 -21.07
N VAL A 760 -32.06 -30.94 -22.37
CA VAL A 760 -30.82 -30.82 -23.12
C VAL A 760 -30.90 -29.62 -24.07
N TYR A 761 -29.97 -28.68 -23.94
CA TYR A 761 -29.89 -27.49 -24.79
C TYR A 761 -28.51 -27.41 -25.44
N VAL A 762 -28.45 -27.21 -26.76
CA VAL A 762 -27.17 -27.10 -27.48
C VAL A 762 -27.11 -25.74 -28.18
N GLY A 763 -26.16 -24.91 -27.76
CA GLY A 763 -25.82 -23.66 -28.42
C GLY A 763 -24.62 -23.84 -29.33
N THR A 764 -24.78 -23.59 -30.63
CA THR A 764 -23.70 -23.70 -31.62
C THR A 764 -23.54 -22.37 -32.35
N VAL A 765 -22.29 -21.94 -32.52
CA VAL A 765 -21.94 -20.77 -33.34
C VAL A 765 -21.12 -21.16 -34.57
N ALA A 766 -21.11 -20.32 -35.60
CA ALA A 766 -20.20 -20.52 -36.72
C ALA A 766 -18.80 -19.98 -36.38
N THR A 767 -17.75 -20.74 -36.69
CA THR A 767 -16.38 -20.20 -36.69
C THR A 767 -16.32 -19.05 -37.69
N PRO A 768 -15.90 -17.86 -37.28
CA PRO A 768 -15.78 -16.75 -38.20
C PRO A 768 -14.65 -16.99 -39.22
N GLY A 769 -14.83 -16.57 -40.47
CA GLY A 769 -13.76 -16.66 -41.49
C GLY A 769 -12.55 -15.73 -41.21
N SER A 770 -12.74 -14.74 -40.34
CA SER A 770 -11.72 -13.81 -39.82
C SER A 770 -12.20 -13.24 -38.49
N GLY A 771 -11.29 -12.93 -37.57
CA GLY A 771 -11.63 -12.38 -36.25
C GLY A 771 -12.08 -13.47 -35.26
N TYR A 772 -12.82 -13.05 -34.24
CA TYR A 772 -13.15 -13.87 -33.08
C TYR A 772 -14.62 -13.75 -32.71
N ARG A 773 -15.20 -14.84 -32.21
CA ARG A 773 -16.58 -14.89 -31.71
C ARG A 773 -16.60 -15.42 -30.29
N GLY A 774 -17.04 -14.58 -29.36
CA GLY A 774 -17.37 -14.98 -28.00
C GLY A 774 -18.79 -15.54 -27.93
N PHE A 775 -19.03 -16.60 -27.16
CA PHE A 775 -20.37 -17.15 -26.95
C PHE A 775 -20.51 -17.91 -25.63
N PHE A 776 -21.73 -17.96 -25.10
CA PHE A 776 -22.09 -18.69 -23.88
C PHE A 776 -23.59 -18.97 -23.81
N VAL A 777 -24.00 -19.88 -22.93
CA VAL A 777 -25.42 -20.18 -22.68
C VAL A 777 -25.87 -19.56 -21.36
N GLU A 778 -26.99 -18.84 -21.36
CA GLU A 778 -27.68 -18.31 -20.19
C GLU A 778 -28.93 -19.16 -19.92
N MET A 779 -29.13 -19.53 -18.65
CA MET A 779 -30.32 -20.22 -18.16
C MET A 779 -31.01 -19.35 -17.12
N THR A 780 -32.30 -19.10 -17.32
CA THR A 780 -33.16 -18.45 -16.34
C THR A 780 -34.08 -19.49 -15.71
N TYR A 781 -34.14 -19.54 -14.39
CA TYR A 781 -35.01 -20.43 -13.62
C TYR A 781 -36.00 -19.60 -12.78
N PRO A 782 -37.09 -20.21 -12.29
CA PRO A 782 -38.03 -19.53 -11.41
C PRO A 782 -37.37 -18.90 -10.18
N SER A 783 -38.04 -17.92 -9.58
CA SER A 783 -37.62 -17.30 -8.32
C SER A 783 -37.53 -18.34 -7.17
N PRO A 784 -36.60 -18.18 -6.22
CA PRO A 784 -36.57 -18.99 -5.00
C PRO A 784 -37.80 -18.84 -4.09
N GLY A 785 -38.64 -17.83 -4.33
CA GLY A 785 -39.82 -17.54 -3.52
C GLY A 785 -39.86 -16.07 -3.06
N GLY A 786 -40.97 -15.71 -2.42
CA GLY A 786 -41.19 -14.34 -1.93
C GLY A 786 -41.16 -13.30 -3.06
N SER A 787 -40.51 -12.17 -2.82
CA SER A 787 -40.27 -11.09 -3.80
C SER A 787 -38.91 -11.20 -4.49
N ALA A 788 -38.16 -12.29 -4.28
CA ALA A 788 -36.81 -12.43 -4.81
C ALA A 788 -36.83 -12.54 -6.34
N PRO A 789 -35.85 -11.95 -7.05
CA PRO A 789 -35.75 -12.09 -8.51
C PRO A 789 -35.54 -13.54 -8.97
N PRO A 790 -35.86 -13.87 -10.24
CA PRO A 790 -35.54 -15.17 -10.84
C PRO A 790 -34.04 -15.48 -10.81
N TYR A 791 -33.68 -16.76 -10.70
CA TYR A 791 -32.28 -17.16 -10.84
C TYR A 791 -31.82 -17.04 -12.29
N GLN A 792 -30.61 -16.52 -12.47
CA GLN A 792 -29.96 -16.46 -13.78
C GLN A 792 -28.51 -16.90 -13.67
N PHE A 793 -28.19 -17.97 -14.39
CA PHE A 793 -26.84 -18.54 -14.44
C PHE A 793 -26.37 -18.63 -15.88
N THR A 794 -25.06 -18.74 -16.06
CA THR A 794 -24.45 -18.94 -17.36
C THR A 794 -23.46 -20.10 -17.34
N THR A 795 -23.12 -20.59 -18.51
CA THR A 795 -21.85 -21.30 -18.72
C THR A 795 -20.68 -20.30 -18.75
N HIS A 796 -19.47 -20.82 -18.93
CA HIS A 796 -18.30 -20.01 -19.30
C HIS A 796 -18.50 -19.36 -20.66
N ILE A 797 -17.85 -18.22 -20.88
CA ILE A 797 -17.65 -17.69 -22.22
C ILE A 797 -16.55 -18.49 -22.91
N LYS A 798 -16.81 -18.88 -24.15
CA LYS A 798 -15.83 -19.45 -25.08
C LYS A 798 -15.59 -18.47 -26.21
N VAL A 799 -14.36 -18.41 -26.69
CA VAL A 799 -13.96 -17.56 -27.82
C VAL A 799 -13.42 -18.46 -28.93
N VAL A 800 -13.96 -18.32 -30.14
CA VAL A 800 -13.55 -19.10 -31.31
C VAL A 800 -13.09 -18.21 -32.47
N PRO A 801 -12.04 -18.60 -33.22
CA PRO A 801 -11.20 -19.78 -33.00
C PRO A 801 -10.38 -19.67 -31.70
N ASP A 802 -10.08 -20.80 -31.08
CA ASP A 802 -9.25 -20.89 -29.87
C ASP A 802 -7.76 -20.77 -30.23
N THR A 803 -7.43 -19.60 -30.77
CA THR A 803 -6.08 -19.22 -31.19
C THR A 803 -5.72 -17.87 -30.58
N TYR A 804 -4.42 -17.64 -30.38
CA TYR A 804 -3.92 -16.40 -29.80
C TYR A 804 -3.18 -15.56 -30.83
N PRO A 805 -3.51 -14.26 -30.97
CA PRO A 805 -2.82 -13.38 -31.91
C PRO A 805 -1.38 -13.04 -31.49
N TYR A 806 -1.04 -13.18 -30.21
CA TYR A 806 0.28 -12.85 -29.67
C TYR A 806 0.87 -14.02 -28.87
N ALA A 807 2.20 -14.13 -28.87
CA ALA A 807 2.93 -15.00 -27.96
C ALA A 807 3.23 -14.27 -26.64
N TRP A 808 3.35 -15.04 -25.55
CA TRP A 808 3.92 -14.52 -24.31
C TRP A 808 5.42 -14.24 -24.54
N PRO A 809 5.92 -13.03 -24.26
CA PRO A 809 7.33 -12.72 -24.45
C PRO A 809 8.17 -13.58 -23.49
N PRO A 810 9.33 -14.10 -23.93
CA PRO A 810 10.30 -14.64 -22.99
C PRO A 810 10.83 -13.48 -22.12
N ASN A 811 10.82 -13.67 -20.80
CA ASN A 811 11.49 -12.78 -19.86
C ASN A 811 13.01 -12.87 -19.99
#